data_AF-A0A8H5S1G8-F1
#
_entry.id   AF-A0A8H5S1G8-F1
#
_cell.length_a   1.000
_cell.length_b   1.000
_cell.length_c   1.000
_cell.angle_alpha   90.00
_cell.angle_beta   90.00
_cell.angle_gamma   90.00
#
_symmetry.space_group_name_H-M   'P 1'
#
loop_
_entity.id
_entity.type
_entity.pdbx_description
1 polymer ?
#
loop_
_entity_poly.entity_id
_entity_poly.type
_entity_poly.pdbx_seq_one_letter_code
_entity_poly.pdbx_strand_id
1 'polypeptide(L)'
;MSNFSFPDFDDLTVVEGQPKGCLWGFFDVDGQKDQLGTLRLLTKEVVQKAKDEIQTGTHVQLDWPLHNIEFPGFGRIPLQHTVKDLAEEGFVAFDDVISFNTQTSSQWDSLKHFGSQKTGVYYNGSTHEQLKTSDDLGIHKMCDRGGIVGRGILVDWLSWWEHENPGLEPPSAIRCHKIPVSELEATLAYQGTETRQGDILIIDKSDTSSSNSNAKADIRALGTEKQHYMIGLANTDETVRWLYSKHFSAVAGDTMGFEAWPYPDDCCLHEWLLVQWGTPIGELWDLEALAEECKNVDTRITATQPFSTLKRFGFLNCHQTTALNMGSQINRRPVRVASASGAITDMVENLAELAKNAEVDFIVGDWLSEYNMAARGMLKAQRSESPSFDAAPAFEQQFVDSFQSALPDLAARKIKMAVNAGACDTELLYQRIQKIVQDSGTDLRVAWIEGDEVLDAVQQYVSEGTKLRNITTGQSFQEWGHNPVYAQCYLGSRGISQAFINGADIVLCGRVADAAPTMGAAAYWHGWSSTQYQELAHALIAGHLIECSYYVTGGNYTGFKTLPQGKSPLLNMPIARIQCDGSFFIECHHSQDRGGEGKRYYNSDVVAIVDQVKMEQAGPDSVFVHNIGFEKPPPTTKAGLTAPGGYQAEVHYFIVGLDAEEKAALLEKQLRFYLDVESMSKLAFTVSGTCPSNPASQDAATVDVRVFAQAPHADALSPSSFRNKCWNIVMSTYSGATFAVDDRQAFPKPYNEYFVTIIPQALVKHIAHLPWCERVIDIEPPTDTVPYVHQQEVQPVSEPQPLLSFGPSIMAPLGYIVHARSGDKGSDCNIGFFVRHEDEYTWLKSLLTVDRIIDILQNDYNGGRVERFELPNIQGKLPFYPRLYMYRPITSEFLAVHFLLKDHLDRGVAASSTYDVLGKNVAEYLRAKHVPIPRKFLDRGRI
;
A
#
# COMPACT_ATOMS: atom_id res chain seq x y z
N MET A 1 -15.02 0.06 28.38
CA MET A 1 -15.40 0.27 29.80
C MET A 1 -15.23 -1.02 30.61
N SER A 2 -14.06 -1.20 31.22
CA SER A 2 -13.92 -2.04 32.41
C SER A 2 -12.75 -1.49 33.22
N ASN A 3 -13.03 -0.55 34.12
CA ASN A 3 -12.09 -0.28 35.21
C ASN A 3 -12.13 -1.52 36.10
N PHE A 4 -11.02 -2.26 36.18
CA PHE A 4 -10.90 -3.35 37.14
C PHE A 4 -11.01 -2.76 38.55
N SER A 5 -11.90 -3.31 39.37
CA SER A 5 -12.04 -2.95 40.78
C SER A 5 -11.42 -4.08 41.59
N PHE A 6 -10.35 -3.77 42.31
CA PHE A 6 -9.67 -4.73 43.17
C PHE A 6 -10.26 -4.70 44.58
N PRO A 7 -10.50 -5.86 45.21
CA PRO A 7 -10.72 -5.95 46.66
C PRO A 7 -9.47 -5.50 47.43
N ASP A 8 -9.63 -5.18 48.71
CA ASP A 8 -8.48 -5.06 49.60
C ASP A 8 -7.73 -6.41 49.70
N PHE A 9 -6.42 -6.37 49.95
CA PHE A 9 -5.56 -7.57 49.95
C PHE A 9 -6.10 -8.69 50.85
N ASP A 10 -6.61 -8.33 52.04
CA ASP A 10 -7.16 -9.27 53.01
C ASP A 10 -8.58 -9.76 52.66
N ASP A 11 -9.24 -9.16 51.68
CA ASP A 11 -10.57 -9.54 51.19
C ASP A 11 -10.53 -10.42 49.94
N LEU A 12 -9.35 -10.60 49.33
CA LEU A 12 -9.19 -11.50 48.18
C LEU A 12 -9.60 -12.94 48.50
N THR A 13 -10.32 -13.59 47.58
CA THR A 13 -10.70 -15.00 47.71
C THR A 13 -9.45 -15.88 47.84
N VAL A 14 -9.47 -16.82 48.79
CA VAL A 14 -8.36 -17.76 48.97
C VAL A 14 -8.34 -18.75 47.81
N VAL A 15 -7.22 -18.80 47.09
CA VAL A 15 -6.94 -19.81 46.07
C VAL A 15 -6.29 -21.01 46.75
N GLU A 16 -6.88 -22.20 46.58
CA GLU A 16 -6.40 -23.42 47.24
C GLU A 16 -4.92 -23.69 46.89
N GLY A 17 -4.10 -23.90 47.91
CA GLY A 17 -2.67 -24.19 47.75
C GLY A 17 -1.78 -22.98 47.45
N GLN A 18 -2.32 -21.77 47.37
CA GLN A 18 -1.58 -20.52 47.14
C GLN A 18 -1.62 -19.60 48.37
N PRO A 19 -0.66 -18.67 48.54
CA PRO A 19 -0.69 -17.70 49.62
C PRO A 19 -1.89 -16.74 49.50
N LYS A 20 -2.33 -16.19 50.65
CA LYS A 20 -3.38 -15.16 50.71
C LYS A 20 -2.92 -13.94 49.91
N GLY A 21 -3.69 -13.52 48.90
CA GLY A 21 -3.33 -12.43 47.99
C GLY A 21 -3.12 -12.85 46.53
N CYS A 22 -3.24 -14.14 46.20
CA CYS A 22 -3.16 -14.67 44.84
C CYS A 22 -4.32 -14.13 43.96
N LEU A 23 -4.02 -13.78 42.69
CA LEU A 23 -4.99 -13.25 41.71
C LEU A 23 -5.41 -14.27 40.64
N TRP A 24 -5.15 -15.56 40.84
CA TRP A 24 -5.58 -16.57 39.88
C TRP A 24 -7.09 -16.58 39.70
N GLY A 25 -7.53 -16.70 38.45
CA GLY A 25 -8.94 -16.60 38.07
C GLY A 25 -9.50 -15.18 38.02
N PHE A 26 -8.80 -14.16 38.53
CA PHE A 26 -9.31 -12.78 38.56
C PHE A 26 -9.46 -12.19 37.14
N PHE A 27 -8.53 -12.52 36.25
CA PHE A 27 -8.52 -12.04 34.87
C PHE A 27 -9.11 -13.04 33.86
N ASP A 28 -9.64 -14.17 34.33
CA ASP A 28 -10.25 -15.19 33.46
C ASP A 28 -11.50 -14.63 32.79
N VAL A 29 -11.69 -15.00 31.52
CA VAL A 29 -12.85 -14.56 30.72
C VAL A 29 -13.54 -15.80 30.17
N ASP A 30 -14.85 -15.91 30.38
CA ASP A 30 -15.69 -16.99 29.87
C ASP A 30 -15.17 -18.41 30.21
N GLY A 31 -14.59 -18.57 31.39
CA GLY A 31 -14.02 -19.84 31.87
C GLY A 31 -12.69 -20.23 31.23
N GLN A 32 -12.09 -19.35 30.41
CA GLN A 32 -10.73 -19.52 29.90
C GLN A 32 -9.72 -18.87 30.83
N LYS A 33 -8.69 -19.65 31.17
CA LYS A 33 -7.58 -19.19 32.00
C LYS A 33 -6.80 -18.08 31.30
N ASP A 34 -6.64 -16.97 32.00
CA ASP A 34 -5.83 -15.87 31.54
C ASP A 34 -4.33 -16.24 31.47
N GLN A 35 -3.64 -15.61 30.52
CA GLN A 35 -2.20 -15.79 30.26
C GLN A 35 -1.41 -14.47 30.23
N LEU A 36 -2.03 -13.35 30.60
CA LEU A 36 -1.45 -12.00 30.48
C LEU A 36 -1.29 -11.30 31.83
N GLY A 37 -1.99 -11.76 32.86
CA GLY A 37 -1.98 -11.20 34.20
C GLY A 37 -2.29 -9.71 34.23
N THR A 38 -1.48 -8.95 34.97
CA THR A 38 -1.69 -7.52 35.18
C THR A 38 -1.51 -6.69 33.91
N LEU A 39 -0.98 -7.23 32.82
CA LEU A 39 -1.03 -6.56 31.51
C LEU A 39 -2.48 -6.32 31.03
N ARG A 40 -3.47 -7.02 31.58
CA ARG A 40 -4.89 -6.73 31.37
C ARG A 40 -5.28 -5.31 31.80
N LEU A 41 -4.54 -4.71 32.75
CA LEU A 41 -4.73 -3.33 33.21
C LEU A 41 -4.36 -2.29 32.15
N LEU A 42 -3.54 -2.64 31.16
CA LEU A 42 -3.28 -1.83 29.97
C LEU A 42 -4.47 -1.96 29.02
N THR A 43 -5.61 -1.39 29.42
CA THR A 43 -6.82 -1.29 28.59
C THR A 43 -6.62 -0.24 27.50
N LYS A 44 -7.43 -0.29 26.45
CA LYS A 44 -7.36 0.70 25.36
C LYS A 44 -7.47 2.13 25.91
N GLU A 45 -8.32 2.36 26.91
CA GLU A 45 -8.50 3.65 27.54
C GLU A 45 -7.28 4.09 28.38
N VAL A 46 -6.65 3.18 29.13
CA VAL A 46 -5.42 3.48 29.90
C VAL A 46 -4.26 3.82 28.95
N VAL A 47 -4.08 3.02 27.89
CA VAL A 47 -3.04 3.26 26.88
C VAL A 47 -3.28 4.57 26.13
N GLN A 48 -4.53 4.88 25.79
CA GLN A 48 -4.87 6.15 25.14
C GLN A 48 -4.58 7.36 26.01
N LYS A 49 -4.77 7.28 27.33
CA LYS A 49 -4.45 8.38 28.25
C LYS A 49 -2.95 8.59 28.42
N ALA A 50 -2.12 7.57 28.22
CA ALA A 50 -0.67 7.71 28.31
C ALA A 50 -0.11 8.73 27.30
N LYS A 51 -0.81 8.97 26.18
CA LYS A 51 -0.45 10.01 25.19
C LYS A 51 -0.47 11.42 25.77
N ASP A 52 -1.27 11.67 26.81
CA ASP A 52 -1.43 13.01 27.40
C ASP A 52 -0.15 13.45 28.14
N GLU A 53 0.70 12.48 28.49
CA GLU A 53 2.02 12.72 29.07
C GLU A 53 3.09 13.00 27.98
N ILE A 54 2.78 12.80 26.68
CA ILE A 54 3.69 13.12 25.57
C ILE A 54 3.55 14.62 25.24
N GLN A 55 4.34 15.44 25.91
CA GLN A 55 4.25 16.91 25.80
C GLN A 55 5.44 17.54 25.06
N THR A 56 6.65 17.03 25.29
CA THR A 56 7.90 17.61 24.74
C THR A 56 8.37 16.92 23.46
N GLY A 57 8.00 15.64 23.28
CA GLY A 57 8.54 14.79 22.22
C GLY A 57 9.99 14.36 22.46
N THR A 58 10.54 14.51 23.68
CA THR A 58 11.85 13.94 24.02
C THR A 58 11.78 12.42 24.01
N HIS A 59 12.78 11.77 23.41
CA HIS A 59 12.90 10.32 23.37
C HIS A 59 14.16 9.89 24.13
N VAL A 60 14.00 9.00 25.11
CA VAL A 60 15.10 8.40 25.87
C VAL A 60 15.12 6.89 25.61
N GLN A 61 16.29 6.36 25.23
CA GLN A 61 16.50 4.93 25.08
C GLN A 61 16.78 4.30 26.45
N LEU A 62 16.03 3.25 26.81
CA LEU A 62 16.19 2.53 28.09
C LEU A 62 16.90 1.18 27.91
N ASP A 63 17.37 0.91 26.70
CA ASP A 63 17.99 -0.36 26.33
C ASP A 63 19.48 -0.30 26.61
N TRP A 64 19.89 -1.15 27.53
CA TRP A 64 21.28 -1.44 27.83
C TRP A 64 21.87 -2.30 26.69
N PRO A 65 22.99 -1.89 26.08
CA PRO A 65 23.60 -2.62 24.98
C PRO A 65 23.97 -4.08 25.32
N LEU A 66 23.63 -5.01 24.42
CA LEU A 66 23.85 -6.46 24.59
C LEU A 66 25.30 -6.87 24.87
N HIS A 67 26.27 -6.06 24.46
CA HIS A 67 27.70 -6.32 24.68
C HIS A 67 28.21 -5.83 26.04
N ASN A 68 27.39 -5.14 26.83
CA ASN A 68 27.84 -4.55 28.08
C ASN A 68 27.98 -5.56 29.23
N ILE A 69 27.29 -6.70 29.16
CA ILE A 69 27.45 -7.78 30.15
C ILE A 69 28.56 -8.74 29.71
N GLU A 70 29.76 -8.50 30.22
CA GLU A 70 30.93 -9.32 29.92
C GLU A 70 30.88 -10.70 30.60
N PHE A 71 30.30 -10.76 31.81
CA PHE A 71 30.23 -11.97 32.63
C PHE A 71 28.77 -12.28 33.01
N PRO A 72 27.99 -13.01 32.21
CA PRO A 72 26.59 -13.28 32.55
C PRO A 72 26.43 -14.09 33.84
N GLY A 73 25.47 -13.71 34.67
CA GLY A 73 25.11 -14.44 35.90
C GLY A 73 24.42 -15.78 35.65
N PHE A 74 24.25 -16.58 36.71
CA PHE A 74 23.41 -17.79 36.73
C PHE A 74 23.76 -18.87 35.67
N GLY A 75 25.02 -18.95 35.26
CA GLY A 75 25.48 -19.93 34.26
C GLY A 75 25.00 -19.65 32.83
N ARG A 76 24.57 -18.41 32.55
CA ARG A 76 24.14 -17.97 31.22
C ARG A 76 25.34 -17.84 30.26
N ILE A 77 25.11 -18.07 28.97
CA ILE A 77 26.15 -17.91 27.95
C ILE A 77 26.41 -16.41 27.66
N PRO A 78 27.65 -16.00 27.39
CA PRO A 78 27.96 -14.64 26.94
C PRO A 78 27.41 -14.38 25.53
N LEU A 79 27.26 -13.09 25.19
CA LEU A 79 26.96 -12.69 23.82
C LEU A 79 28.09 -13.16 22.89
N GLN A 80 27.72 -13.96 21.90
CA GLN A 80 28.56 -14.29 20.77
C GLN A 80 28.05 -13.49 19.59
N HIS A 81 28.91 -12.71 18.95
CA HIS A 81 28.60 -11.94 17.74
C HIS A 81 29.65 -12.25 16.68
N THR A 82 29.23 -12.94 15.64
CA THR A 82 30.05 -13.32 14.49
C THR A 82 29.64 -12.48 13.31
N VAL A 83 30.55 -11.60 12.86
CA VAL A 83 30.38 -10.86 11.61
C VAL A 83 30.82 -11.76 10.46
N LYS A 84 29.91 -12.10 9.58
CA LYS A 84 30.13 -12.88 8.37
C LYS A 84 30.47 -11.94 7.22
N ASP A 85 31.69 -12.03 6.72
CA ASP A 85 32.07 -11.38 5.46
C ASP A 85 31.41 -12.13 4.30
N LEU A 86 30.63 -11.43 3.49
CA LEU A 86 29.93 -12.00 2.33
C LEU A 86 30.79 -11.97 1.06
N ALA A 87 32.07 -11.59 1.14
CA ALA A 87 33.00 -11.58 0.01
C ALA A 87 33.16 -12.95 -0.65
N GLU A 88 33.18 -14.03 0.15
CA GLU A 88 33.22 -15.41 -0.35
C GLU A 88 31.92 -15.81 -1.06
N GLU A 89 30.83 -15.09 -0.81
CA GLU A 89 29.52 -15.24 -1.45
C GLU A 89 29.33 -14.27 -2.62
N GLY A 90 30.38 -13.50 -2.97
CA GLY A 90 30.41 -12.59 -4.11
C GLY A 90 29.90 -11.17 -3.81
N PHE A 91 29.63 -10.84 -2.54
CA PHE A 91 29.12 -9.53 -2.12
C PHE A 91 30.18 -8.72 -1.36
N VAL A 92 30.15 -7.39 -1.48
CA VAL A 92 30.95 -6.51 -0.59
C VAL A 92 30.03 -6.03 0.54
N ALA A 93 29.79 -6.92 1.51
CA ALA A 93 28.88 -6.69 2.63
C ALA A 93 29.24 -7.56 3.83
N PHE A 94 28.70 -7.21 5.00
CA PHE A 94 28.82 -7.99 6.23
C PHE A 94 27.42 -8.35 6.73
N ASP A 95 27.25 -9.60 7.17
CA ASP A 95 26.08 -10.08 7.93
C ASP A 95 26.50 -10.36 9.38
N ASP A 96 25.53 -10.43 10.30
CA ASP A 96 25.78 -10.71 11.72
C ASP A 96 25.04 -11.96 12.18
N VAL A 97 25.73 -12.87 12.87
CA VAL A 97 25.13 -13.96 13.63
C VAL A 97 25.36 -13.72 15.11
N ILE A 98 24.28 -13.67 15.87
CA ILE A 98 24.36 -13.56 17.33
C ILE A 98 23.87 -14.84 18.01
N SER A 99 24.45 -15.14 19.17
CA SER A 99 23.93 -16.13 20.09
C SER A 99 24.06 -15.56 21.51
N PHE A 100 22.96 -15.50 22.24
CA PHE A 100 22.93 -14.95 23.59
C PHE A 100 21.78 -15.56 24.40
N ASN A 101 21.87 -15.47 25.72
CA ASN A 101 20.76 -15.82 26.58
C ASN A 101 19.82 -14.60 26.74
N THR A 102 18.50 -14.80 26.60
CA THR A 102 17.51 -13.72 26.60
C THR A 102 17.43 -12.92 27.91
N GLN A 103 18.08 -13.41 28.98
CA GLN A 103 18.18 -12.76 30.28
C GLN A 103 19.59 -12.13 30.51
N THR A 104 20.17 -11.53 29.46
CA THR A 104 21.59 -11.11 29.45
C THR A 104 21.75 -9.69 28.88
N SER A 105 20.73 -8.84 29.04
CA SER A 105 20.75 -7.38 28.89
C SER A 105 19.39 -6.84 29.34
N SER A 106 19.02 -5.59 29.01
CA SER A 106 17.66 -5.10 29.22
C SER A 106 16.63 -6.09 28.71
N GLN A 107 15.79 -6.58 29.62
CA GLN A 107 14.91 -7.72 29.36
C GLN A 107 13.51 -7.50 29.94
N TRP A 108 12.61 -8.36 29.51
CA TRP A 108 11.35 -8.68 30.19
C TRP A 108 11.30 -10.17 30.51
N ASP A 109 10.96 -10.48 31.75
CA ASP A 109 10.69 -11.82 32.21
C ASP A 109 9.22 -12.16 32.00
N SER A 110 8.98 -13.19 31.19
CA SER A 110 7.63 -13.69 30.93
C SER A 110 7.04 -14.41 32.14
N LEU A 111 5.74 -14.63 32.16
CA LEU A 111 5.07 -15.39 33.24
C LEU A 111 5.51 -16.87 33.31
N LYS A 112 6.24 -17.34 32.28
CA LYS A 112 6.90 -18.65 32.23
C LYS A 112 8.34 -18.65 32.76
N HIS A 113 8.92 -17.48 33.03
CA HIS A 113 10.33 -17.35 33.43
C HIS A 113 10.63 -18.02 34.77
N PHE A 114 9.82 -17.76 35.79
CA PHE A 114 10.01 -18.24 37.15
C PHE A 114 8.72 -18.86 37.68
N GLY A 115 8.80 -20.08 38.22
CA GLY A 115 7.69 -20.76 38.85
C GLY A 115 7.84 -20.79 40.37
N SER A 116 6.80 -21.16 41.09
CA SER A 116 6.90 -21.31 42.55
C SER A 116 7.83 -22.46 42.89
N GLN A 117 8.88 -22.18 43.67
CA GLN A 117 9.88 -23.16 44.04
C GLN A 117 9.29 -24.25 44.95
N LYS A 118 8.25 -23.93 45.71
CA LYS A 118 7.60 -24.86 46.64
C LYS A 118 6.66 -25.85 45.95
N THR A 119 5.93 -25.41 44.93
CA THR A 119 4.84 -26.21 44.32
C THR A 119 5.09 -26.59 42.86
N GLY A 120 6.06 -25.97 42.17
CA GLY A 120 6.38 -26.25 40.77
C GLY A 120 5.31 -25.78 39.77
N VAL A 121 4.49 -24.79 40.17
CA VAL A 121 3.44 -24.19 39.34
C VAL A 121 3.77 -22.76 38.97
N TYR A 122 3.14 -22.29 37.90
CA TYR A 122 3.26 -20.95 37.33
C TYR A 122 1.91 -20.24 37.39
N TYR A 123 1.85 -19.01 36.87
CA TYR A 123 0.64 -18.20 36.84
C TYR A 123 -0.60 -18.99 36.38
N ASN A 124 -1.69 -18.79 37.11
CA ASN A 124 -2.99 -19.42 36.90
C ASN A 124 -3.00 -20.97 36.93
N GLY A 125 -2.01 -21.57 37.61
CA GLY A 125 -1.97 -23.00 37.94
C GLY A 125 -1.38 -23.91 36.86
N SER A 126 -0.67 -23.35 35.87
CA SER A 126 0.08 -24.15 34.89
C SER A 126 1.25 -24.87 35.57
N THR A 127 1.37 -26.18 35.38
CA THR A 127 2.47 -26.96 35.97
C THR A 127 3.75 -26.86 35.13
N HIS A 128 4.90 -27.04 35.76
CA HIS A 128 6.18 -27.03 35.06
C HIS A 128 6.25 -28.04 33.90
N GLU A 129 5.72 -29.26 34.08
CA GLU A 129 5.69 -30.27 33.01
C GLU A 129 4.82 -29.86 31.82
N GLN A 130 3.68 -29.20 32.04
CA GLN A 130 2.84 -28.69 30.96
C GLN A 130 3.56 -27.61 30.14
N LEU A 131 4.30 -26.73 30.82
CA LEU A 131 4.99 -25.62 30.16
C LEU A 131 6.28 -26.05 29.43
N LYS A 132 6.83 -27.25 29.65
CA LYS A 132 7.97 -27.73 28.86
C LYS A 132 7.64 -27.87 27.37
N THR A 133 6.40 -28.19 27.04
CA THR A 133 5.95 -28.46 25.67
C THR A 133 4.90 -27.47 25.17
N SER A 134 4.26 -26.71 26.07
CA SER A 134 3.34 -25.63 25.72
C SER A 134 4.05 -24.30 25.48
N ASP A 135 3.48 -23.47 24.62
CA ASP A 135 3.86 -22.07 24.44
C ASP A 135 3.14 -21.12 25.44
N ASP A 136 2.24 -21.65 26.27
CA ASP A 136 1.50 -20.85 27.26
C ASP A 136 2.42 -20.06 28.19
N LEU A 137 1.95 -18.88 28.63
CA LEU A 137 2.67 -17.94 29.50
C LEU A 137 3.99 -17.38 28.94
N GLY A 138 4.36 -17.74 27.71
CA GLY A 138 5.58 -17.28 27.05
C GLY A 138 5.54 -15.80 26.64
N ILE A 139 6.71 -15.22 26.39
CA ILE A 139 6.87 -13.80 26.04
C ILE A 139 6.09 -13.38 24.78
N HIS A 140 5.82 -14.31 23.86
CA HIS A 140 5.04 -14.03 22.65
C HIS A 140 3.56 -13.73 22.98
N LYS A 141 2.99 -14.23 24.09
CA LYS A 141 1.61 -13.86 24.50
C LYS A 141 1.53 -12.35 24.80
N MET A 142 2.57 -11.80 25.42
CA MET A 142 2.70 -10.35 25.63
C MET A 142 2.84 -9.60 24.30
N CYS A 143 3.61 -10.16 23.35
CA CYS A 143 3.78 -9.59 22.01
C CYS A 143 2.47 -9.60 21.19
N ASP A 144 1.73 -10.71 21.21
CA ASP A 144 0.48 -10.90 20.47
C ASP A 144 -0.63 -9.97 20.99
N ARG A 145 -0.59 -9.60 22.28
CA ARG A 145 -1.43 -8.54 22.86
C ARG A 145 -1.13 -7.13 22.29
N GLY A 146 0.04 -6.92 21.69
CA GLY A 146 0.54 -5.61 21.27
C GLY A 146 1.70 -5.08 22.12
N GLY A 147 2.34 -5.94 22.93
CA GLY A 147 3.46 -5.57 23.81
C GLY A 147 3.02 -4.91 25.11
N ILE A 148 3.99 -4.32 25.82
CA ILE A 148 3.79 -3.58 27.08
C ILE A 148 3.84 -2.09 26.74
N VAL A 149 2.68 -1.52 26.43
CA VAL A 149 2.54 -0.10 26.07
C VAL A 149 1.60 0.54 27.07
N GLY A 150 2.08 1.55 27.79
CA GLY A 150 1.31 2.20 28.86
C GLY A 150 2.03 3.41 29.41
N ARG A 151 1.53 3.94 30.52
CA ARG A 151 2.17 5.04 31.25
C ARG A 151 3.26 4.47 32.16
N GLY A 152 4.52 4.80 31.87
CA GLY A 152 5.64 4.56 32.80
C GLY A 152 5.63 5.57 33.93
N ILE A 153 6.19 5.21 35.09
CA ILE A 153 6.57 6.14 36.15
C ILE A 153 7.98 5.79 36.62
N LEU A 154 8.86 6.79 36.72
CA LEU A 154 10.20 6.63 37.27
C LEU A 154 10.21 6.97 38.76
N VAL A 155 10.65 6.02 39.58
CA VAL A 155 11.07 6.22 40.97
C VAL A 155 12.58 6.37 40.97
N ASP A 156 13.06 7.61 41.01
CA ASP A 156 14.49 7.97 41.00
C ASP A 156 15.05 7.90 42.43
N TRP A 157 15.17 6.67 42.93
CA TRP A 157 15.56 6.41 44.33
C TRP A 157 17.01 6.81 44.57
N LEU A 158 17.91 6.58 43.60
CA LEU A 158 19.32 6.93 43.74
C LEU A 158 19.49 8.44 43.95
N SER A 159 18.90 9.28 43.08
CA SER A 159 19.04 10.74 43.22
C SER A 159 18.40 11.26 44.51
N TRP A 160 17.28 10.67 44.92
CA TRP A 160 16.66 10.99 46.21
C TRP A 160 17.57 10.60 47.39
N TRP A 161 18.16 9.41 47.36
CA TRP A 161 19.04 8.94 48.43
C TRP A 161 20.27 9.85 48.57
N GLU A 162 20.91 10.22 47.46
CA GLU A 162 22.05 11.13 47.43
C GLU A 162 21.70 12.53 47.96
N HIS A 163 20.49 13.02 47.65
CA HIS A 163 19.98 14.28 48.16
C HIS A 163 19.80 14.24 49.70
N GLU A 164 19.20 13.17 50.24
CA GLU A 164 18.96 13.02 51.68
C GLU A 164 20.23 12.67 52.48
N ASN A 165 21.25 12.12 51.82
CA ASN A 165 22.49 11.66 52.45
C ASN A 165 23.74 12.35 51.88
N PRO A 166 23.83 13.69 51.93
CA PRO A 166 24.92 14.43 51.29
C PRO A 166 26.28 14.06 51.90
N GLY A 167 27.22 13.64 51.05
CA GLY A 167 28.58 13.27 51.45
C GLY A 167 28.74 11.82 51.93
N LEU A 168 27.70 10.99 51.85
CA LEU A 168 27.81 9.53 51.97
C LEU A 168 27.89 8.88 50.58
N GLU A 169 28.61 7.76 50.48
CA GLU A 169 28.62 6.96 49.24
C GLU A 169 27.29 6.20 49.09
N PRO A 170 26.61 6.28 47.93
CA PRO A 170 25.35 5.57 47.72
C PRO A 170 25.51 4.05 47.78
N PRO A 171 24.47 3.31 48.18
CA PRO A 171 24.47 1.87 48.14
C PRO A 171 24.75 1.34 46.73
N SER A 172 25.80 0.53 46.62
CA SER A 172 26.27 0.00 45.33
C SER A 172 25.43 -1.18 44.84
N ALA A 173 25.28 -1.31 43.52
CA ALA A 173 24.59 -2.42 42.84
C ALA A 173 25.07 -3.82 43.26
N ILE A 174 26.33 -3.93 43.70
CA ILE A 174 26.98 -5.19 44.08
C ILE A 174 26.94 -5.50 45.59
N ARG A 175 26.16 -4.73 46.37
CA ARG A 175 25.93 -4.96 47.81
C ARG A 175 24.46 -5.27 48.08
N CYS A 176 24.20 -6.02 49.14
CA CYS A 176 22.83 -6.25 49.59
C CYS A 176 22.31 -4.98 50.26
N HIS A 177 21.49 -4.23 49.55
CA HIS A 177 20.72 -3.13 50.12
C HIS A 177 19.24 -3.36 49.80
N LYS A 178 18.41 -3.37 50.85
CA LYS A 178 16.99 -3.69 50.77
C LYS A 178 16.22 -2.39 50.85
N ILE A 179 15.77 -1.86 49.71
CA ILE A 179 15.03 -0.60 49.64
C ILE A 179 13.63 -0.82 50.26
N PRO A 180 13.31 -0.21 51.41
CA PRO A 180 12.02 -0.37 52.06
C PRO A 180 10.94 0.49 51.38
N VAL A 181 9.67 0.14 51.57
CA VAL A 181 8.52 0.88 51.02
C VAL A 181 8.52 2.35 51.47
N SER A 182 8.94 2.62 52.71
CA SER A 182 9.03 3.99 53.24
C SER A 182 9.93 4.90 52.41
N GLU A 183 11.00 4.36 51.82
CA GLU A 183 11.90 5.13 50.97
C GLU A 183 11.29 5.34 49.57
N LEU A 184 10.63 4.33 49.00
CA LEU A 184 9.93 4.49 47.71
C LEU A 184 8.83 5.56 47.78
N GLU A 185 8.05 5.58 48.85
CA GLU A 185 7.03 6.61 49.09
C GLU A 185 7.67 7.99 49.34
N ALA A 186 8.80 8.05 50.05
CA ALA A 186 9.54 9.29 50.24
C ALA A 186 10.10 9.83 48.91
N THR A 187 10.62 8.96 48.04
CA THR A 187 11.10 9.30 46.70
C THR A 187 9.95 9.81 45.82
N LEU A 188 8.81 9.11 45.79
CA LEU A 188 7.61 9.56 45.06
C LEU A 188 7.13 10.92 45.57
N ALA A 189 7.13 11.15 46.88
CA ALA A 189 6.77 12.43 47.47
C ALA A 189 7.78 13.54 47.12
N TYR A 190 9.09 13.24 47.13
CA TYR A 190 10.15 14.17 46.74
C TYR A 190 10.05 14.57 45.27
N GLN A 191 9.80 13.61 44.38
CA GLN A 191 9.57 13.87 42.94
C GLN A 191 8.20 14.50 42.67
N GLY A 192 7.30 14.51 43.66
CA GLY A 192 5.91 14.86 43.46
C GLY A 192 5.26 13.98 42.40
N THR A 193 5.48 12.67 42.40
CA THR A 193 4.94 11.70 41.43
C THR A 193 3.77 10.91 42.02
N GLU A 194 2.67 10.81 41.29
CA GLU A 194 1.49 10.04 41.69
C GLU A 194 1.30 8.78 40.83
N THR A 195 1.12 7.65 41.51
CA THR A 195 0.80 6.35 40.92
C THR A 195 -0.66 6.27 40.50
N ARG A 196 -0.94 5.62 39.37
CA ARG A 196 -2.29 5.27 38.88
C ARG A 196 -2.33 3.78 38.55
N GLN A 197 -3.53 3.20 38.64
CA GLN A 197 -3.76 1.81 38.23
C GLN A 197 -3.36 1.60 36.77
N GLY A 198 -2.60 0.53 36.51
CA GLY A 198 -2.09 0.18 35.19
C GLY A 198 -0.74 0.83 34.82
N ASP A 199 -0.18 1.67 35.67
CA ASP A 199 1.18 2.20 35.47
C ASP A 199 2.23 1.10 35.37
N ILE A 200 3.30 1.38 34.63
CA ILE A 200 4.52 0.57 34.59
C ILE A 200 5.50 1.21 35.57
N LEU A 201 5.81 0.51 36.67
CA LEU A 201 6.72 1.00 37.69
C LEU A 201 8.16 0.80 37.24
N ILE A 202 8.94 1.87 37.14
CA ILE A 202 10.36 1.83 36.78
C ILE A 202 11.15 2.41 37.94
N ILE A 203 12.16 1.70 38.43
CA ILE A 203 12.94 2.12 39.61
C ILE A 203 14.41 2.20 39.25
N ASP A 204 14.97 3.39 39.38
CA ASP A 204 16.40 3.66 39.28
C ASP A 204 17.03 3.56 40.67
N LYS A 205 17.81 2.49 40.87
CA LYS A 205 18.30 2.05 42.18
C LYS A 205 19.81 2.20 42.32
N SER A 206 20.54 2.33 41.21
CA SER A 206 21.99 2.26 41.23
C SER A 206 22.62 2.97 40.04
N ASP A 207 23.83 3.48 40.26
CA ASP A 207 24.66 3.97 39.16
C ASP A 207 25.17 2.76 38.35
N THR A 208 24.39 2.35 37.36
CA THR A 208 24.73 1.30 36.42
C THR A 208 26.02 1.62 35.66
N SER A 209 26.40 2.89 35.48
CA SER A 209 27.68 3.27 34.86
C SER A 209 28.89 2.83 35.70
N SER A 210 28.78 2.85 37.04
CA SER A 210 29.84 2.46 37.98
C SER A 210 30.13 0.96 38.02
N SER A 211 29.22 0.13 37.52
CA SER A 211 29.34 -1.34 37.44
C SER A 211 29.50 -1.89 36.00
N ASN A 212 29.42 -1.05 34.96
CA ASN A 212 29.25 -1.51 33.57
C ASN A 212 30.43 -1.27 32.62
N SER A 213 30.62 -0.09 32.03
CA SER A 213 31.63 0.09 30.95
C SER A 213 32.97 0.65 31.44
N ASN A 214 32.96 1.48 32.49
CA ASN A 214 34.14 2.14 33.04
C ASN A 214 34.75 1.44 34.27
N ALA A 215 34.06 0.42 34.82
CA ALA A 215 34.51 -0.36 35.97
C ALA A 215 35.63 -1.36 35.59
N LYS A 216 36.44 -1.81 36.57
CA LYS A 216 37.40 -2.91 36.34
C LYS A 216 36.66 -4.23 36.13
N ALA A 217 37.18 -5.14 35.30
CA ALA A 217 36.57 -6.45 35.00
C ALA A 217 36.19 -7.26 36.27
N ASP A 218 37.01 -7.21 37.32
CA ASP A 218 36.69 -7.87 38.60
C ASP A 218 35.46 -7.29 39.31
N ILE A 219 35.20 -5.98 39.17
CA ILE A 219 34.02 -5.31 39.73
C ILE A 219 32.78 -5.64 38.90
N ARG A 220 32.90 -5.67 37.57
CA ARG A 220 31.82 -6.10 36.66
C ARG A 220 31.38 -7.52 36.97
N ALA A 221 32.33 -8.44 37.11
CA ALA A 221 32.05 -9.82 37.47
C ALA A 221 31.36 -9.97 38.84
N LEU A 222 31.64 -9.10 39.82
CA LEU A 222 30.96 -9.11 41.12
C LEU A 222 29.49 -8.68 41.03
N GLY A 223 29.14 -7.83 40.06
CA GLY A 223 27.78 -7.39 39.81
C GLY A 223 26.95 -8.33 38.94
N THR A 224 27.51 -9.47 38.50
CA THR A 224 26.86 -10.39 37.57
C THR A 224 27.20 -11.87 37.84
N GLU A 225 28.35 -12.38 37.39
CA GLU A 225 28.72 -13.81 37.44
C GLU A 225 29.09 -14.31 38.85
N LYS A 226 29.88 -13.53 39.59
CA LYS A 226 30.42 -13.84 40.93
C LYS A 226 29.50 -13.34 42.05
N GLN A 227 28.25 -13.04 41.71
CA GLN A 227 27.34 -12.25 42.54
C GLN A 227 26.75 -13.07 43.69
N HIS A 228 26.91 -12.56 44.91
CA HIS A 228 26.30 -13.12 46.12
C HIS A 228 25.17 -12.23 46.67
N TYR A 229 25.11 -10.97 46.26
CA TYR A 229 24.22 -9.94 46.81
C TYR A 229 23.80 -8.93 45.73
N MET A 230 22.56 -8.43 45.80
CA MET A 230 22.01 -7.42 44.89
C MET A 230 21.21 -6.37 45.66
N ILE A 231 21.31 -5.11 45.25
CA ILE A 231 20.37 -4.07 45.66
C ILE A 231 19.03 -4.30 44.96
N GLY A 232 17.94 -4.00 45.66
CA GLY A 232 16.60 -4.09 45.09
C GLY A 232 15.55 -3.82 46.14
N LEU A 233 14.29 -4.08 45.80
CA LEU A 233 13.19 -3.91 46.74
C LEU A 233 13.30 -4.90 47.90
N ALA A 234 12.98 -4.44 49.10
CA ALA A 234 12.95 -5.28 50.29
C ALA A 234 11.90 -6.38 50.13
N ASN A 235 12.32 -7.63 50.30
CA ASN A 235 11.43 -8.79 50.32
C ASN A 235 10.67 -8.90 51.64
N THR A 236 9.52 -8.23 51.74
CA THR A 236 8.69 -8.20 52.95
C THR A 236 7.19 -8.20 52.61
N ASP A 237 6.35 -8.61 53.55
CA ASP A 237 4.88 -8.51 53.44
C ASP A 237 4.42 -7.06 53.18
N GLU A 238 5.11 -6.08 53.76
CA GLU A 238 4.85 -4.66 53.51
C GLU A 238 5.03 -4.30 52.03
N THR A 239 6.14 -4.74 51.41
CA THR A 239 6.39 -4.52 49.98
C THR A 239 5.38 -5.22 49.08
N VAL A 240 4.99 -6.46 49.42
CA VAL A 240 3.97 -7.22 48.69
C VAL A 240 2.63 -6.47 48.73
N ARG A 241 2.19 -6.05 49.92
CA ARG A 241 0.94 -5.29 50.09
C ARG A 241 0.98 -3.95 49.38
N TRP A 242 2.13 -3.27 49.42
CA TRP A 242 2.32 -2.02 48.71
C TRP A 242 2.20 -2.19 47.19
N LEU A 243 2.96 -3.11 46.58
CA LEU A 243 2.89 -3.39 45.14
C LEU A 243 1.48 -3.78 44.71
N TYR A 244 0.80 -4.62 45.50
CA TYR A 244 -0.59 -4.98 45.25
C TYR A 244 -1.50 -3.75 45.24
N SER A 245 -1.42 -2.90 46.26
CA SER A 245 -2.30 -1.72 46.41
C SER A 245 -2.19 -0.69 45.29
N LYS A 246 -1.07 -0.67 44.56
CA LYS A 246 -0.84 0.27 43.45
C LYS A 246 -1.35 -0.24 42.11
N HIS A 247 -1.57 -1.55 41.97
CA HIS A 247 -2.07 -2.20 40.76
C HIS A 247 -1.25 -1.87 39.50
N PHE A 248 0.07 -2.05 39.57
CA PHE A 248 0.95 -1.87 38.42
C PHE A 248 0.70 -2.93 37.34
N SER A 249 0.84 -2.54 36.07
CA SER A 249 0.69 -3.47 34.95
C SER A 249 1.94 -4.31 34.72
N ALA A 250 3.11 -3.72 34.96
CA ALA A 250 4.43 -4.34 34.90
C ALA A 250 5.40 -3.55 35.80
N VAL A 251 6.53 -4.15 36.15
CA VAL A 251 7.59 -3.50 36.96
C VAL A 251 8.94 -3.65 36.28
N ALA A 252 9.84 -2.68 36.41
CA ALA A 252 11.17 -2.70 35.81
C ALA A 252 12.23 -2.00 36.68
N GLY A 253 13.49 -2.33 36.46
CA GLY A 253 14.61 -1.66 37.11
C GLY A 253 15.95 -1.84 36.39
N ASP A 254 16.94 -1.10 36.88
CA ASP A 254 18.30 -0.96 36.34
C ASP A 254 19.29 -2.08 36.76
N THR A 255 18.88 -3.00 37.62
CA THR A 255 19.75 -4.02 38.23
C THR A 255 19.49 -5.43 37.68
N MET A 256 20.39 -6.37 37.96
CA MET A 256 20.28 -7.81 37.62
C MET A 256 19.07 -8.52 38.24
N GLY A 257 18.47 -7.93 39.26
CA GLY A 257 17.29 -8.40 39.96
C GLY A 257 16.38 -7.21 40.28
N PHE A 258 15.07 -7.36 40.13
CA PHE A 258 14.13 -6.34 40.60
C PHE A 258 14.10 -6.22 42.15
N GLU A 259 14.25 -7.36 42.82
CA GLU A 259 14.27 -7.49 44.28
C GLU A 259 15.68 -7.58 44.86
N ALA A 260 15.84 -7.27 46.14
CA ALA A 260 17.12 -7.42 46.82
C ALA A 260 17.47 -8.90 47.03
N TRP A 261 18.72 -9.27 46.72
CA TRP A 261 19.22 -10.64 46.87
C TRP A 261 20.30 -10.74 47.97
N PRO A 262 20.30 -11.81 48.79
CA PRO A 262 19.33 -12.91 48.82
C PRO A 262 17.99 -12.50 49.43
N TYR A 263 16.92 -13.13 48.97
CA TYR A 263 15.59 -13.01 49.55
C TYR A 263 15.36 -14.01 50.71
N PRO A 264 14.48 -13.71 51.67
CA PRO A 264 14.07 -14.66 52.73
C PRO A 264 13.27 -15.85 52.19
N ASP A 265 13.43 -17.03 52.78
CA ASP A 265 12.76 -18.28 52.34
C ASP A 265 11.22 -18.19 52.26
N ASP A 266 10.60 -17.25 52.99
CA ASP A 266 9.15 -17.06 53.09
C ASP A 266 8.60 -15.93 52.21
N CYS A 267 9.45 -15.12 51.57
CA CYS A 267 9.00 -14.01 50.74
C CYS A 267 9.96 -13.77 49.56
N CYS A 268 9.52 -14.15 48.36
CA CYS A 268 10.21 -13.89 47.09
C CYS A 268 9.31 -13.04 46.19
N LEU A 269 9.74 -11.83 45.85
CA LEU A 269 8.96 -10.92 45.00
C LEU A 269 8.79 -11.44 43.57
N HIS A 270 9.76 -12.17 43.01
CA HIS A 270 9.62 -12.84 41.72
C HIS A 270 8.43 -13.81 41.70
N GLU A 271 8.20 -14.60 42.76
CA GLU A 271 7.04 -15.48 42.84
C GLU A 271 5.74 -14.67 42.96
N TRP A 272 5.71 -13.61 43.78
CA TRP A 272 4.52 -12.76 43.90
C TRP A 272 4.13 -12.10 42.58
N LEU A 273 5.09 -11.49 41.90
CA LEU A 273 4.88 -10.80 40.64
C LEU A 273 4.52 -11.79 39.53
N LEU A 274 5.41 -12.74 39.18
CA LEU A 274 5.21 -13.60 38.02
C LEU A 274 4.17 -14.69 38.25
N VAL A 275 4.15 -15.32 39.43
CA VAL A 275 3.30 -16.48 39.71
C VAL A 275 1.98 -16.04 40.30
N GLN A 276 1.96 -15.25 41.37
CA GLN A 276 0.71 -14.96 42.10
C GLN A 276 -0.18 -13.94 41.37
N TRP A 277 0.40 -12.95 40.70
CA TRP A 277 -0.34 -11.86 40.05
C TRP A 277 -0.26 -11.84 38.53
N GLY A 278 0.77 -12.45 37.95
CA GLY A 278 1.01 -12.40 36.50
C GLY A 278 1.54 -11.03 36.05
N THR A 279 2.43 -10.43 36.84
CA THR A 279 3.07 -9.14 36.60
C THR A 279 4.47 -9.34 36.02
N PRO A 280 4.71 -8.94 34.77
CA PRO A 280 6.03 -9.04 34.14
C PRO A 280 7.09 -8.18 34.86
N ILE A 281 8.33 -8.66 34.85
CA ILE A 281 9.48 -8.00 35.48
C ILE A 281 10.48 -7.59 34.39
N GLY A 282 10.93 -6.34 34.42
CA GLY A 282 11.99 -5.82 33.58
C GLY A 282 13.27 -5.63 34.39
N GLU A 283 14.40 -6.06 33.83
CA GLU A 283 15.70 -6.01 34.52
C GLU A 283 16.76 -5.43 33.58
N LEU A 284 17.82 -4.86 34.16
CA LEU A 284 18.95 -4.28 33.45
C LEU A 284 18.59 -3.13 32.48
N TRP A 285 17.65 -2.26 32.86
CA TRP A 285 17.30 -1.08 32.05
C TRP A 285 18.33 0.05 32.25
N ASP A 286 18.64 0.78 31.18
CA ASP A 286 19.49 1.97 31.25
C ASP A 286 18.62 3.19 31.58
N LEU A 287 18.72 3.69 32.80
CA LEU A 287 17.83 4.73 33.33
C LEU A 287 18.51 6.10 33.51
N GLU A 288 19.82 6.20 33.29
CA GLU A 288 20.62 7.41 33.60
C GLU A 288 20.11 8.63 32.81
N ALA A 289 19.94 8.47 31.49
CA ALA A 289 19.42 9.53 30.63
C ALA A 289 17.96 9.87 30.95
N LEU A 290 17.17 8.91 31.46
CA LEU A 290 15.77 9.15 31.83
C LEU A 290 15.67 9.94 33.13
N ALA A 291 16.50 9.60 34.12
CA ALA A 291 16.58 10.31 35.39
C ALA A 291 17.05 11.76 35.18
N GLU A 292 18.06 11.98 34.33
CA GLU A 292 18.54 13.32 34.00
C GLU A 292 17.48 14.16 33.26
N GLU A 293 16.76 13.57 32.30
CA GLU A 293 15.67 14.28 31.63
C GLU A 293 14.55 14.63 32.64
N CYS A 294 14.19 13.71 33.53
CA CYS A 294 13.19 13.95 34.59
C CYS A 294 13.58 15.07 35.58
N LYS A 295 14.87 15.41 35.71
CA LYS A 295 15.31 16.58 36.51
C LYS A 295 15.11 17.90 35.77
N ASN A 296 15.21 17.87 34.44
CA ASN A 296 15.16 19.05 33.57
C ASN A 296 13.74 19.48 33.21
N VAL A 297 12.79 18.54 33.25
CA VAL A 297 11.37 18.81 33.06
C VAL A 297 10.62 18.50 34.36
N ASP A 298 9.82 19.43 34.86
CA ASP A 298 8.97 19.27 36.05
C ASP A 298 7.77 18.34 35.76
N THR A 299 7.99 17.28 34.98
CA THR A 299 6.96 16.43 34.38
C THR A 299 7.34 14.95 34.37
N ARG A 300 6.37 14.17 34.85
CA ARG A 300 6.33 12.72 35.02
C ARG A 300 6.27 12.03 33.64
N ILE A 301 7.27 11.23 33.27
CA ILE A 301 7.41 10.67 31.90
C ILE A 301 6.62 9.38 31.71
N THR A 302 5.84 9.30 30.62
CA THR A 302 5.37 8.04 30.03
C THR A 302 6.50 7.33 29.30
N ALA A 303 6.94 6.17 29.79
CA ALA A 303 7.71 5.21 29.01
C ALA A 303 6.76 4.27 28.25
N THR A 304 6.59 4.46 26.93
CA THR A 304 6.07 3.41 26.05
C THR A 304 7.25 2.68 25.42
N GLN A 305 7.64 1.54 25.98
CA GLN A 305 8.61 0.64 25.35
C GLN A 305 7.92 -0.61 24.79
N PRO A 306 7.87 -0.81 23.46
CA PRO A 306 7.72 -2.14 22.90
C PRO A 306 9.08 -2.84 22.92
N PHE A 307 9.53 -3.32 24.09
CA PHE A 307 10.61 -4.30 24.12
C PHE A 307 10.03 -5.69 24.26
N SER A 308 10.09 -6.45 23.17
CA SER A 308 10.27 -7.88 23.27
C SER A 308 11.75 -8.13 23.12
N THR A 309 12.38 -8.80 24.08
CA THR A 309 13.81 -9.18 24.11
C THR A 309 14.26 -10.09 22.95
N LEU A 310 13.47 -10.19 21.88
CA LEU A 310 13.71 -10.94 20.65
C LEU A 310 13.29 -10.19 19.35
N LYS A 311 12.99 -8.88 19.37
CA LYS A 311 12.62 -8.11 18.14
C LYS A 311 13.61 -7.04 17.67
N ARG A 312 14.76 -6.88 18.32
CA ARG A 312 15.84 -6.01 17.81
C ARG A 312 17.05 -6.81 17.30
N PHE A 313 16.77 -7.81 16.48
CA PHE A 313 17.61 -8.12 15.33
C PHE A 313 16.68 -8.16 14.13
N GLY A 314 16.93 -7.27 13.17
CA GLY A 314 16.24 -7.33 11.90
C GLY A 314 16.75 -8.55 11.15
N PHE A 315 16.05 -9.69 11.26
CA PHE A 315 15.92 -10.74 10.25
C PHE A 315 14.80 -11.70 10.68
N LEU A 316 14.18 -12.32 9.68
CA LEU A 316 12.96 -13.13 9.75
C LEU A 316 12.94 -14.18 10.88
N ASN A 317 11.82 -14.30 11.59
CA ASN A 317 11.51 -15.51 12.35
C ASN A 317 10.94 -16.58 11.40
N CYS A 318 11.80 -17.51 11.00
CA CYS A 318 11.42 -18.85 10.59
C CYS A 318 11.65 -19.78 11.79
N HIS A 319 10.59 -20.43 12.28
CA HIS A 319 10.75 -21.61 13.12
C HIS A 319 9.92 -22.78 12.61
N GLN A 320 10.63 -23.90 12.54
CA GLN A 320 10.17 -25.24 12.22
C GLN A 320 9.19 -25.72 13.28
N THR A 321 8.06 -26.27 12.82
CA THR A 321 7.31 -27.28 13.56
C THR A 321 7.33 -28.56 12.75
N THR A 322 7.83 -29.62 13.39
CA THR A 322 7.87 -30.98 12.87
C THR A 322 6.45 -31.52 12.70
N ALA A 323 6.08 -31.67 11.43
CA ALA A 323 5.19 -32.68 10.84
C ALA A 323 3.94 -33.12 11.62
N LEU A 324 2.78 -32.57 11.23
CA LEU A 324 1.74 -33.30 10.48
C LEU A 324 0.56 -32.35 10.15
N ASN A 325 0.69 -31.60 9.06
CA ASN A 325 -0.36 -31.20 8.10
C ASN A 325 0.20 -30.08 7.20
N MET A 326 0.22 -30.29 5.89
CA MET A 326 0.66 -29.26 4.93
C MET A 326 -0.39 -28.13 4.86
N GLY A 327 0.03 -26.88 5.14
CA GLY A 327 -0.78 -25.66 4.96
C GLY A 327 -0.16 -24.40 5.58
N SER A 328 0.49 -23.57 4.74
CA SER A 328 0.87 -22.14 4.89
C SER A 328 1.26 -21.56 6.27
N GLN A 329 2.55 -21.25 6.47
CA GLN A 329 3.03 -20.29 7.48
C GLN A 329 2.51 -18.87 7.15
N ILE A 330 1.70 -18.27 8.02
CA ILE A 330 1.23 -16.88 7.87
C ILE A 330 2.42 -15.93 8.08
N ASN A 331 2.87 -15.27 7.02
CA ASN A 331 4.01 -14.36 7.05
C ASN A 331 3.60 -13.01 7.65
N ARG A 332 4.14 -12.68 8.84
CA ARG A 332 3.75 -11.47 9.60
C ARG A 332 4.47 -10.19 9.16
N ARG A 333 5.53 -10.27 8.34
CA ARG A 333 6.16 -9.05 7.78
C ARG A 333 5.36 -8.55 6.57
N PRO A 334 5.34 -7.23 6.31
CA PRO A 334 4.72 -6.70 5.10
C PRO A 334 5.32 -7.31 3.83
N VAL A 335 4.49 -7.57 2.82
CA VAL A 335 4.93 -7.93 1.48
C VAL A 335 5.34 -6.68 0.72
N ARG A 336 6.43 -6.74 -0.04
CA ARG A 336 6.91 -5.66 -0.90
C ARG A 336 6.67 -6.03 -2.37
N VAL A 337 5.75 -5.34 -3.01
CA VAL A 337 5.32 -5.60 -4.41
C VAL A 337 5.68 -4.38 -5.26
N ALA A 338 6.58 -4.55 -6.23
CA ALA A 338 6.85 -3.52 -7.24
C ALA A 338 6.08 -3.78 -8.52
N SER A 339 5.72 -2.71 -9.24
CA SER A 339 5.18 -2.83 -10.60
C SER A 339 6.23 -2.43 -11.64
N ALA A 340 6.53 -3.35 -12.56
CA ALA A 340 7.52 -3.15 -13.62
C ALA A 340 6.93 -2.48 -14.88
N SER A 341 5.62 -2.56 -15.08
CA SER A 341 4.94 -2.09 -16.28
C SER A 341 3.49 -1.74 -15.99
N GLY A 342 3.00 -0.67 -16.60
CA GLY A 342 1.57 -0.36 -16.75
C GLY A 342 1.11 -0.24 -18.21
N ALA A 343 2.02 -0.42 -19.17
CA ALA A 343 1.72 -0.41 -20.60
C ALA A 343 2.84 -1.05 -21.41
N ILE A 344 2.52 -1.56 -22.61
CA ILE A 344 3.52 -2.06 -23.57
C ILE A 344 4.57 -1.01 -24.01
N THR A 345 4.36 0.26 -23.66
CA THR A 345 5.25 1.38 -23.99
C THR A 345 6.21 1.74 -22.85
N ASP A 346 6.10 1.09 -21.69
CA ASP A 346 7.07 1.26 -20.60
C ASP A 346 8.44 0.71 -20.98
N MET A 347 9.49 1.09 -20.25
CA MET A 347 10.86 0.69 -20.58
C MET A 347 11.07 -0.81 -20.34
N VAL A 348 11.72 -1.49 -21.29
CA VAL A 348 12.01 -2.94 -21.22
C VAL A 348 12.95 -3.25 -20.05
N GLU A 349 13.82 -2.29 -19.71
CA GLU A 349 14.83 -2.40 -18.65
C GLU A 349 14.24 -2.36 -17.25
N ASN A 350 12.99 -1.90 -17.07
CA ASN A 350 12.33 -1.75 -15.78
C ASN A 350 12.35 -3.03 -14.94
N LEU A 351 11.98 -4.15 -15.56
CA LEU A 351 11.91 -5.44 -14.87
C LEU A 351 13.29 -5.88 -14.37
N ALA A 352 14.33 -5.69 -15.19
CA ALA A 352 15.71 -6.02 -14.81
C ALA A 352 16.23 -5.08 -13.72
N GLU A 353 15.94 -3.78 -13.81
CA GLU A 353 16.34 -2.78 -12.81
C GLU A 353 15.72 -3.09 -11.43
N LEU A 354 14.43 -3.43 -11.38
CA LEU A 354 13.77 -3.87 -10.14
C LEU A 354 14.36 -5.18 -9.64
N ALA A 355 14.49 -6.18 -10.51
CA ALA A 355 15.01 -7.49 -10.15
C ALA A 355 16.43 -7.40 -9.61
N LYS A 356 17.25 -6.46 -10.10
CA LYS A 356 18.63 -6.27 -9.67
C LYS A 356 18.77 -5.42 -8.41
N ASN A 357 18.09 -4.28 -8.35
CA ASN A 357 18.38 -3.22 -7.37
C ASN A 357 17.30 -3.02 -6.31
N ALA A 358 16.04 -3.40 -6.56
CA ALA A 358 14.96 -3.15 -5.62
C ALA A 358 14.87 -4.23 -4.54
N GLU A 359 14.63 -3.85 -3.29
CA GLU A 359 14.30 -4.78 -2.21
C GLU A 359 12.80 -5.12 -2.29
N VAL A 360 12.46 -6.23 -2.95
CA VAL A 360 11.07 -6.65 -3.22
C VAL A 360 10.89 -8.16 -3.10
N ASP A 361 9.69 -8.57 -2.76
CA ASP A 361 9.27 -9.99 -2.71
C ASP A 361 8.64 -10.42 -4.03
N PHE A 362 7.86 -9.50 -4.60
CA PHE A 362 7.17 -9.69 -5.86
C PHE A 362 7.46 -8.54 -6.81
N ILE A 363 7.61 -8.89 -8.07
CA ILE A 363 7.43 -7.95 -9.17
C ILE A 363 6.15 -8.32 -9.90
N VAL A 364 5.29 -7.35 -10.14
CA VAL A 364 4.10 -7.50 -10.96
C VAL A 364 4.20 -6.61 -12.19
N GLY A 365 3.28 -6.74 -13.12
CA GLY A 365 3.13 -5.75 -14.18
C GLY A 365 1.90 -5.99 -15.03
N ASP A 366 1.41 -4.88 -15.57
CA ASP A 366 0.29 -4.82 -16.50
C ASP A 366 0.80 -4.47 -17.90
N TRP A 367 0.49 -5.33 -18.87
CA TRP A 367 0.76 -5.14 -20.29
C TRP A 367 -0.53 -5.05 -21.12
N LEU A 368 -1.71 -5.08 -20.49
CA LEU A 368 -2.99 -5.16 -21.18
C LEU A 368 -3.89 -3.97 -20.90
N SER A 369 -4.14 -3.20 -21.97
CA SER A 369 -5.27 -2.28 -22.08
C SER A 369 -6.32 -2.82 -23.05
N GLU A 370 -7.50 -2.19 -23.08
CA GLU A 370 -8.52 -2.46 -24.10
C GLU A 370 -7.97 -2.35 -25.55
N TYR A 371 -6.95 -1.52 -25.79
CA TYR A 371 -6.27 -1.43 -27.09
C TYR A 371 -5.60 -2.75 -27.47
N ASN A 372 -4.75 -3.26 -26.58
CA ASN A 372 -4.03 -4.51 -26.78
C ASN A 372 -5.00 -5.69 -26.85
N MET A 373 -5.97 -5.75 -25.93
CA MET A 373 -6.97 -6.82 -25.92
C MET A 373 -7.72 -6.93 -27.25
N ALA A 374 -8.17 -5.80 -27.81
CA ALA A 374 -8.85 -5.78 -29.10
C ALA A 374 -7.91 -6.23 -30.24
N ALA A 375 -6.68 -5.70 -30.28
CA ALA A 375 -5.70 -6.07 -31.31
C ALA A 375 -5.29 -7.55 -31.25
N ARG A 376 -5.02 -8.10 -30.06
CA ARG A 376 -4.64 -9.50 -29.85
C ARG A 376 -5.82 -10.45 -30.08
N GLY A 377 -7.03 -10.08 -29.68
CA GLY A 377 -8.24 -10.87 -29.93
C GLY A 377 -8.52 -11.03 -31.43
N MET A 378 -8.38 -9.94 -32.21
CA MET A 378 -8.48 -10.00 -33.67
C MET A 378 -7.42 -10.91 -34.30
N LEU A 379 -6.17 -10.79 -33.84
CA LEU A 379 -5.07 -11.63 -34.33
C LEU A 379 -5.30 -13.12 -34.03
N LYS A 380 -5.77 -13.43 -32.81
CA LYS A 380 -6.12 -14.79 -32.38
C LYS A 380 -7.24 -15.36 -33.25
N ALA A 381 -8.32 -14.60 -33.47
CA ALA A 381 -9.42 -15.02 -34.33
C ALA A 381 -8.98 -15.32 -35.78
N GLN A 382 -8.17 -14.44 -36.38
CA GLN A 382 -7.64 -14.63 -37.73
C GLN A 382 -6.75 -15.88 -37.85
N ARG A 383 -5.93 -16.18 -36.83
CA ARG A 383 -5.10 -17.39 -36.80
C ARG A 383 -5.91 -18.67 -36.74
N SER A 384 -7.03 -18.67 -36.01
CA SER A 384 -7.93 -19.82 -35.93
C SER A 384 -8.59 -20.12 -37.29
N GLU A 385 -8.89 -19.09 -38.08
CA GLU A 385 -9.44 -19.23 -39.43
C GLU A 385 -8.38 -19.60 -40.49
N SER A 386 -7.13 -19.16 -40.32
CA SER A 386 -6.02 -19.42 -41.24
C SER A 386 -4.70 -19.61 -40.49
N PRO A 387 -4.41 -20.84 -40.00
CA PRO A 387 -3.20 -21.12 -39.25
C PRO A 387 -1.96 -20.96 -40.13
N SER A 388 -1.18 -19.89 -39.93
CA SER A 388 0.15 -19.72 -40.54
C SER A 388 1.24 -20.00 -39.50
N PHE A 389 2.31 -20.67 -39.93
CA PHE A 389 3.46 -21.00 -39.09
C PHE A 389 4.25 -19.75 -38.66
N ASP A 390 4.19 -18.67 -39.45
CA ASP A 390 4.86 -17.39 -39.20
C ASP A 390 3.95 -16.35 -38.50
N ALA A 391 2.75 -16.76 -38.08
CA ALA A 391 1.80 -15.82 -37.48
C ALA A 391 2.32 -15.27 -36.14
N ALA A 392 2.23 -13.96 -35.96
CA ALA A 392 2.64 -13.29 -34.74
C ALA A 392 1.87 -13.85 -33.52
N PRO A 393 2.53 -13.99 -32.35
CA PRO A 393 1.85 -14.43 -31.14
C PRO A 393 0.79 -13.42 -30.70
N ALA A 394 -0.29 -13.91 -30.09
CA ALA A 394 -1.31 -13.05 -29.49
C ALA A 394 -1.06 -12.82 -27.99
N PHE A 395 0.21 -12.93 -27.54
CA PHE A 395 0.71 -12.50 -26.23
C PHE A 395 1.64 -11.28 -26.40
N GLU A 396 2.03 -10.63 -25.31
CA GLU A 396 2.87 -9.43 -25.37
C GLU A 396 4.37 -9.75 -25.43
N GLN A 397 4.96 -9.60 -26.62
CA GLN A 397 6.36 -9.94 -26.89
C GLN A 397 7.35 -9.12 -26.06
N GLN A 398 7.03 -7.85 -25.78
CA GLN A 398 7.89 -6.97 -25.00
C GLN A 398 8.17 -7.54 -23.59
N PHE A 399 7.20 -8.24 -22.98
CA PHE A 399 7.41 -8.91 -21.70
C PHE A 399 8.44 -10.03 -21.80
N VAL A 400 8.47 -10.77 -22.91
CA VAL A 400 9.49 -11.82 -23.13
C VAL A 400 10.89 -11.20 -23.13
N ASP A 401 11.06 -10.08 -23.83
CA ASP A 401 12.33 -9.37 -23.92
C ASP A 401 12.77 -8.81 -22.54
N SER A 402 11.81 -8.28 -21.78
CA SER A 402 12.02 -7.78 -20.41
C SER A 402 12.39 -8.92 -19.45
N PHE A 403 11.69 -10.06 -19.54
CA PHE A 403 11.90 -11.22 -18.68
C PHE A 403 13.28 -11.85 -18.89
N GLN A 404 13.72 -11.99 -20.15
CA GLN A 404 15.05 -12.55 -20.45
C GLN A 404 16.17 -11.77 -19.77
N SER A 405 16.04 -10.44 -19.72
CA SER A 405 17.04 -9.56 -19.11
C SER A 405 17.04 -9.64 -17.58
N ALA A 406 15.89 -9.88 -16.95
CA ALA A 406 15.73 -9.92 -15.51
C ALA A 406 15.92 -11.33 -14.88
N LEU A 407 15.82 -12.39 -15.70
CA LEU A 407 15.83 -13.78 -15.24
C LEU A 407 17.00 -14.15 -14.30
N PRO A 408 18.26 -13.73 -14.56
CA PRO A 408 19.36 -14.06 -13.65
C PRO A 408 19.14 -13.54 -12.23
N ASP A 409 18.68 -12.30 -12.10
CA ASP A 409 18.45 -11.64 -10.81
C ASP A 409 17.17 -12.14 -10.13
N LEU A 410 16.11 -12.42 -10.90
CA LEU A 410 14.89 -13.05 -10.39
C LEU A 410 15.20 -14.41 -9.73
N ALA A 411 16.00 -15.24 -10.39
CA ALA A 411 16.39 -16.55 -9.88
C ALA A 411 17.34 -16.44 -8.68
N ALA A 412 18.41 -15.64 -8.79
CA ALA A 412 19.41 -15.49 -7.73
C ALA A 412 18.80 -14.95 -6.42
N ARG A 413 17.85 -14.01 -6.53
CA ARG A 413 17.20 -13.36 -5.38
C ARG A 413 15.85 -13.97 -4.99
N LYS A 414 15.40 -15.00 -5.71
CA LYS A 414 14.13 -15.72 -5.50
C LYS A 414 12.91 -14.78 -5.48
N ILE A 415 12.91 -13.79 -6.37
CA ILE A 415 11.81 -12.83 -6.52
C ILE A 415 10.68 -13.51 -7.29
N LYS A 416 9.47 -13.47 -6.74
CA LYS A 416 8.29 -14.04 -7.40
C LYS A 416 7.67 -13.05 -8.37
N MET A 417 6.95 -13.53 -9.37
CA MET A 417 6.37 -12.67 -10.39
C MET A 417 4.96 -13.09 -10.80
N ALA A 418 4.08 -12.10 -11.00
CA ALA A 418 2.75 -12.31 -11.61
C ALA A 418 2.47 -11.21 -12.64
N VAL A 419 2.12 -11.59 -13.87
CA VAL A 419 1.87 -10.64 -14.98
C VAL A 419 0.70 -11.08 -15.84
N ASN A 420 0.03 -10.14 -16.51
CA ASN A 420 -1.05 -10.41 -17.47
C ASN A 420 -0.60 -10.38 -18.94
N ALA A 421 0.70 -10.53 -19.20
CA ALA A 421 1.28 -10.46 -20.54
C ALA A 421 0.84 -11.58 -21.50
N GLY A 422 0.07 -12.58 -21.03
CA GLY A 422 -0.47 -13.65 -21.86
C GLY A 422 -1.46 -13.17 -22.91
N ALA A 423 -2.10 -12.01 -22.68
CA ALA A 423 -3.12 -11.42 -23.54
C ALA A 423 -4.19 -12.44 -23.99
N CYS A 424 -4.10 -12.99 -25.20
CA CYS A 424 -5.04 -13.98 -25.76
C CYS A 424 -4.38 -15.37 -25.99
N ASP A 425 -3.13 -15.56 -25.57
CA ASP A 425 -2.27 -16.72 -25.88
C ASP A 425 -1.43 -17.14 -24.65
N THR A 426 -2.03 -17.18 -23.46
CA THR A 426 -1.31 -17.40 -22.20
C THR A 426 -0.54 -18.72 -22.15
N GLU A 427 -1.09 -19.81 -22.67
CA GLU A 427 -0.39 -21.10 -22.75
C GLU A 427 0.85 -21.00 -23.66
N LEU A 428 0.74 -20.32 -24.80
CA LEU A 428 1.86 -20.13 -25.72
C LEU A 428 2.95 -19.24 -25.10
N LEU A 429 2.56 -18.21 -24.33
CA LEU A 429 3.50 -17.42 -23.53
C LEU A 429 4.21 -18.31 -22.50
N TYR A 430 3.47 -19.16 -21.78
CA TYR A 430 4.06 -20.14 -20.86
C TYR A 430 5.10 -21.00 -21.57
N GLN A 431 4.79 -21.59 -22.74
CA GLN A 431 5.74 -22.41 -23.49
C GLN A 431 7.03 -21.63 -23.82
N ARG A 432 6.90 -20.35 -24.19
CA ARG A 432 8.04 -19.47 -24.50
C ARG A 432 8.89 -19.18 -23.27
N ILE A 433 8.26 -18.82 -22.15
CA ILE A 433 8.93 -18.49 -20.89
C ILE A 433 9.57 -19.74 -20.28
N GLN A 434 8.88 -20.87 -20.29
CA GLN A 434 9.39 -22.16 -19.82
C GLN A 434 10.64 -22.57 -20.59
N LYS A 435 10.67 -22.36 -21.91
CA LYS A 435 11.86 -22.60 -22.73
C LYS A 435 13.03 -21.70 -22.30
N ILE A 436 12.77 -20.42 -22.05
CA ILE A 436 13.80 -19.46 -21.60
C ILE A 436 14.36 -19.88 -20.22
N VAL A 437 13.51 -20.29 -19.28
CA VAL A 437 13.91 -20.81 -17.96
C VAL A 437 14.78 -22.05 -18.11
N GLN A 438 14.37 -23.02 -18.94
CA GLN A 438 15.16 -24.24 -19.20
C GLN A 438 16.52 -23.95 -19.85
N ASP A 439 16.54 -23.09 -20.87
CA ASP A 439 17.77 -22.73 -21.60
C ASP A 439 18.75 -21.96 -20.68
N SER A 440 18.26 -21.26 -19.65
CA SER A 440 19.08 -20.58 -18.64
C SER A 440 19.66 -21.49 -17.55
N GLY A 441 19.12 -22.70 -17.38
CA GLY A 441 19.49 -23.63 -16.31
C GLY A 441 18.98 -23.26 -14.91
N THR A 442 18.02 -22.34 -14.80
CA THR A 442 17.35 -22.00 -13.53
C THR A 442 16.25 -23.01 -13.18
N ASP A 443 15.89 -23.12 -11.91
CA ASP A 443 14.87 -24.07 -11.39
C ASP A 443 13.51 -23.40 -11.10
N LEU A 444 13.29 -22.19 -11.65
CA LEU A 444 12.06 -21.43 -11.46
C LEU A 444 10.83 -22.18 -11.99
N ARG A 445 9.77 -22.21 -11.19
CA ARG A 445 8.50 -22.87 -11.56
C ARG A 445 7.54 -21.86 -12.17
N VAL A 446 7.07 -22.15 -13.40
CA VAL A 446 6.17 -21.28 -14.15
C VAL A 446 4.79 -21.91 -14.22
N ALA A 447 3.78 -21.17 -13.74
CA ALA A 447 2.36 -21.49 -13.86
C ALA A 447 1.67 -20.54 -14.84
N TRP A 448 0.50 -20.94 -15.33
CA TRP A 448 -0.38 -20.00 -16.03
C TRP A 448 -1.84 -20.12 -15.61
N ILE A 449 -2.56 -19.02 -15.82
CA ILE A 449 -3.99 -18.90 -15.55
C ILE A 449 -4.76 -18.92 -16.87
N GLU A 450 -5.83 -19.71 -16.90
CA GLU A 450 -6.78 -19.84 -18.00
C GLU A 450 -8.19 -19.48 -17.50
N GLY A 451 -9.08 -19.13 -18.43
CA GLY A 451 -10.51 -18.93 -18.18
C GLY A 451 -11.02 -17.58 -18.62
N ASP A 452 -10.13 -16.68 -19.03
CA ASP A 452 -10.48 -15.34 -19.45
C ASP A 452 -11.20 -15.32 -20.80
N GLU A 453 -10.90 -16.24 -21.72
CA GLU A 453 -11.61 -16.39 -23.01
C GLU A 453 -13.04 -16.93 -22.79
N VAL A 454 -14.05 -16.11 -23.15
CA VAL A 454 -15.47 -16.37 -22.79
C VAL A 454 -16.45 -16.19 -23.95
N LEU A 455 -15.99 -16.17 -25.21
CA LEU A 455 -16.86 -15.90 -26.36
C LEU A 455 -18.02 -16.91 -26.44
N ASP A 456 -17.74 -18.21 -26.34
CA ASP A 456 -18.76 -19.25 -26.40
C ASP A 456 -19.78 -19.13 -25.26
N ALA A 457 -19.29 -18.89 -24.04
CA ALA A 457 -20.14 -18.69 -22.87
C ALA A 457 -21.05 -17.47 -23.02
N VAL A 458 -20.52 -16.37 -23.56
CA VAL A 458 -21.27 -15.14 -23.87
C VAL A 458 -22.33 -15.41 -24.94
N GLN A 459 -21.97 -16.08 -26.04
CA GLN A 459 -22.90 -16.40 -27.12
C GLN A 459 -24.04 -17.31 -26.64
N GLN A 460 -23.72 -18.33 -25.84
CA GLN A 460 -24.73 -19.18 -25.21
C GLN A 460 -25.66 -18.34 -24.31
N TYR A 461 -25.10 -17.51 -23.44
CA TYR A 461 -25.87 -16.69 -22.50
C TYR A 461 -26.82 -15.69 -23.19
N VAL A 462 -26.40 -15.14 -24.34
CA VAL A 462 -27.26 -14.30 -25.20
C VAL A 462 -28.33 -15.14 -25.89
N SER A 463 -27.99 -16.34 -26.38
CA SER A 463 -28.94 -17.23 -27.06
C SER A 463 -30.07 -17.73 -26.15
N GLU A 464 -29.81 -17.83 -24.84
CA GLU A 464 -30.79 -18.16 -23.80
C GLU A 464 -31.74 -16.99 -23.48
N GLY A 465 -31.59 -15.85 -24.16
CA GLY A 465 -32.48 -14.70 -24.09
C GLY A 465 -32.00 -13.56 -23.20
N THR A 466 -30.78 -13.64 -22.66
CA THR A 466 -30.23 -12.57 -21.81
C THR A 466 -29.84 -11.34 -22.63
N LYS A 467 -30.21 -10.16 -22.12
CA LYS A 467 -29.87 -8.87 -22.73
C LYS A 467 -28.62 -8.29 -22.10
N LEU A 468 -27.50 -8.35 -22.83
CA LEU A 468 -26.27 -7.66 -22.44
C LEU A 468 -26.37 -6.16 -22.76
N ARG A 469 -25.73 -5.35 -21.92
CA ARG A 469 -25.67 -3.89 -22.07
C ARG A 469 -24.25 -3.41 -21.85
N ASN A 470 -23.89 -2.40 -22.63
CA ASN A 470 -22.62 -1.73 -22.47
C ASN A 470 -22.60 -0.97 -21.12
N ILE A 471 -21.55 -1.15 -20.31
CA ILE A 471 -21.43 -0.50 -19.00
C ILE A 471 -21.10 0.99 -19.08
N THR A 472 -20.56 1.47 -20.20
CA THR A 472 -20.25 2.89 -20.42
C THR A 472 -21.45 3.61 -21.02
N THR A 473 -21.98 3.11 -22.13
CA THR A 473 -23.04 3.79 -22.91
C THR A 473 -24.47 3.36 -22.57
N GLY A 474 -24.66 2.21 -21.91
CA GLY A 474 -25.98 1.61 -21.68
C GLY A 474 -26.63 0.97 -22.92
N GLN A 475 -26.00 1.09 -24.08
CA GLN A 475 -26.43 0.51 -25.36
C GLN A 475 -26.57 -1.01 -25.22
N SER A 476 -27.64 -1.58 -25.78
CA SER A 476 -27.81 -3.03 -25.82
C SER A 476 -26.87 -3.70 -26.82
N PHE A 477 -26.57 -4.98 -26.61
CA PHE A 477 -25.75 -5.76 -27.53
C PHE A 477 -26.33 -5.80 -28.96
N GLN A 478 -27.65 -5.80 -29.13
CA GLN A 478 -28.29 -5.75 -30.45
C GLN A 478 -28.13 -4.39 -31.13
N GLU A 479 -28.21 -3.29 -30.37
CA GLU A 479 -28.01 -1.94 -30.88
C GLU A 479 -26.55 -1.67 -31.25
N TRP A 480 -25.59 -2.39 -30.66
CA TRP A 480 -24.18 -2.30 -31.03
C TRP A 480 -23.96 -2.69 -32.50
N GLY A 481 -24.69 -3.70 -33.01
CA GLY A 481 -24.73 -4.01 -34.44
C GLY A 481 -23.47 -4.67 -35.02
N HIS A 482 -22.55 -5.13 -34.16
CA HIS A 482 -21.34 -5.84 -34.55
C HIS A 482 -21.36 -7.31 -34.10
N ASN A 483 -20.67 -8.17 -34.87
CA ASN A 483 -20.50 -9.57 -34.53
C ASN A 483 -19.16 -9.76 -33.81
N PRO A 484 -19.15 -10.13 -32.52
CA PRO A 484 -17.91 -10.36 -31.79
C PRO A 484 -17.17 -11.58 -32.33
N VAL A 485 -15.88 -11.44 -32.56
CA VAL A 485 -14.98 -12.52 -32.98
C VAL A 485 -14.11 -13.02 -31.84
N TYR A 486 -14.05 -12.28 -30.74
CA TYR A 486 -13.33 -12.66 -29.54
C TYR A 486 -13.97 -12.02 -28.31
N ALA A 487 -13.88 -12.66 -27.14
CA ALA A 487 -14.34 -12.06 -25.89
C ALA A 487 -13.48 -12.53 -24.71
N GLN A 488 -13.11 -11.58 -23.85
CA GLN A 488 -12.28 -11.83 -22.67
C GLN A 488 -12.91 -11.22 -21.42
N CYS A 489 -12.89 -11.94 -20.30
CA CYS A 489 -13.32 -11.46 -19.00
C CYS A 489 -12.14 -11.13 -18.07
N TYR A 490 -12.41 -10.33 -17.06
CA TYR A 490 -11.42 -9.86 -16.11
C TYR A 490 -11.39 -10.83 -14.92
N LEU A 491 -10.50 -11.82 -14.97
CA LEU A 491 -10.33 -12.78 -13.88
C LEU A 491 -9.82 -12.10 -12.59
N GLY A 492 -10.19 -12.67 -11.45
CA GLY A 492 -9.71 -12.24 -10.13
C GLY A 492 -8.33 -12.81 -9.79
N SER A 493 -7.86 -12.47 -8.60
CA SER A 493 -6.57 -12.83 -8.01
C SER A 493 -6.50 -14.25 -7.45
N ARG A 494 -7.64 -14.93 -7.31
CA ARG A 494 -7.73 -16.27 -6.69
C ARG A 494 -6.88 -17.32 -7.41
N GLY A 495 -6.88 -17.37 -8.74
CA GLY A 495 -6.01 -18.29 -9.50
C GLY A 495 -4.52 -18.02 -9.28
N ILE A 496 -4.15 -16.74 -9.24
CA ILE A 496 -2.76 -16.31 -8.98
C ILE A 496 -2.31 -16.76 -7.58
N SER A 497 -3.13 -16.51 -6.56
CA SER A 497 -2.83 -16.92 -5.18
C SER A 497 -2.70 -18.45 -5.06
N GLN A 498 -3.57 -19.23 -5.72
CA GLN A 498 -3.50 -20.68 -5.73
C GLN A 498 -2.24 -21.21 -6.43
N ALA A 499 -1.82 -20.57 -7.52
CA ALA A 499 -0.56 -20.93 -8.19
C ALA A 499 0.64 -20.74 -7.25
N PHE A 500 0.73 -19.60 -6.55
CA PHE A 500 1.79 -19.36 -5.58
C PHE A 500 1.74 -20.30 -4.37
N ILE A 501 0.54 -20.59 -3.82
CA ILE A 501 0.35 -21.56 -2.72
C ILE A 501 0.92 -22.93 -3.09
N ASN A 502 0.79 -23.33 -4.36
CA ASN A 502 1.27 -24.62 -4.85
C ASN A 502 2.71 -24.57 -5.41
N GLY A 503 3.45 -23.49 -5.11
CA GLY A 503 4.89 -23.41 -5.32
C GLY A 503 5.31 -22.79 -6.65
N ALA A 504 4.45 -22.06 -7.35
CA ALA A 504 4.86 -21.24 -8.48
C ALA A 504 5.86 -20.15 -8.04
N ASP A 505 6.81 -19.84 -8.90
CA ASP A 505 7.66 -18.65 -8.79
C ASP A 505 7.20 -17.56 -9.75
N ILE A 506 6.77 -17.96 -10.95
CA ILE A 506 6.26 -17.09 -11.99
C ILE A 506 4.83 -17.52 -12.34
N VAL A 507 3.90 -16.57 -12.38
CA VAL A 507 2.50 -16.77 -12.77
C VAL A 507 2.17 -15.90 -13.96
N LEU A 508 1.80 -16.55 -15.07
CA LEU A 508 1.45 -15.88 -16.31
C LEU A 508 -0.07 -15.90 -16.48
N CYS A 509 -0.67 -14.74 -16.69
CA CYS A 509 -2.12 -14.60 -16.84
C CYS A 509 -2.45 -14.12 -18.25
N GLY A 510 -3.63 -14.52 -18.75
CA GLY A 510 -4.33 -13.80 -19.82
C GLY A 510 -4.92 -12.52 -19.24
N ARG A 511 -6.20 -12.22 -19.54
CA ARG A 511 -6.87 -11.10 -18.90
C ARG A 511 -7.26 -11.42 -17.45
N VAL A 512 -6.59 -10.75 -16.52
CA VAL A 512 -7.02 -10.55 -15.13
C VAL A 512 -7.35 -9.08 -14.91
N ALA A 513 -8.07 -8.75 -13.84
CA ALA A 513 -8.15 -7.35 -13.41
C ALA A 513 -6.74 -6.81 -13.11
N ASP A 514 -6.51 -5.54 -13.41
CA ASP A 514 -5.17 -4.93 -13.43
C ASP A 514 -4.47 -5.03 -12.05
N ALA A 515 -5.24 -4.89 -10.97
CA ALA A 515 -4.76 -5.04 -9.59
C ALA A 515 -4.63 -6.50 -9.11
N ALA A 516 -5.17 -7.48 -9.85
CA ALA A 516 -5.22 -8.88 -9.42
C ALA A 516 -3.84 -9.53 -9.19
N PRO A 517 -2.78 -9.25 -9.96
CA PRO A 517 -1.43 -9.71 -9.64
C PRO A 517 -0.95 -9.28 -8.26
N THR A 518 -1.14 -8.00 -7.90
CA THR A 518 -0.78 -7.46 -6.57
C THR A 518 -1.63 -8.09 -5.47
N MET A 519 -2.95 -8.20 -5.69
CA MET A 519 -3.86 -8.86 -4.75
C MET A 519 -3.49 -10.32 -4.52
N GLY A 520 -3.16 -11.05 -5.60
CA GLY A 520 -2.81 -12.47 -5.55
C GLY A 520 -1.49 -12.72 -4.82
N ALA A 521 -0.51 -11.84 -5.03
CA ALA A 521 0.75 -11.82 -4.30
C ALA A 521 0.53 -11.57 -2.79
N ALA A 522 -0.24 -10.54 -2.44
CA ALA A 522 -0.53 -10.19 -1.05
C ALA A 522 -1.34 -11.27 -0.32
N ALA A 523 -2.37 -11.82 -0.97
CA ALA A 523 -3.18 -12.90 -0.43
C ALA A 523 -2.36 -14.17 -0.19
N TYR A 524 -1.48 -14.55 -1.13
CA TYR A 524 -0.54 -15.66 -0.92
C TYR A 524 0.40 -15.38 0.26
N TRP A 525 1.01 -14.20 0.29
CA TRP A 525 2.02 -13.85 1.27
C TRP A 525 1.49 -13.86 2.71
N HIS A 526 0.31 -13.27 2.92
CA HIS A 526 -0.32 -13.19 4.24
C HIS A 526 -1.26 -14.36 4.54
N GLY A 527 -1.45 -15.30 3.62
CA GLY A 527 -2.35 -16.43 3.79
C GLY A 527 -3.83 -16.02 3.90
N TRP A 528 -4.23 -14.94 3.21
CA TRP A 528 -5.61 -14.46 3.27
C TRP A 528 -6.57 -15.41 2.56
N SER A 529 -7.76 -15.60 3.14
CA SER A 529 -8.85 -16.30 2.47
C SER A 529 -9.54 -15.39 1.44
N SER A 530 -10.31 -15.99 0.53
CA SER A 530 -11.12 -15.25 -0.45
C SER A 530 -12.30 -14.48 0.15
N THR A 531 -12.50 -14.54 1.48
CA THR A 531 -13.56 -13.83 2.21
C THR A 531 -13.03 -12.76 3.17
N GLN A 532 -11.71 -12.56 3.22
CA GLN A 532 -11.07 -11.45 3.93
C GLN A 532 -11.19 -10.16 3.11
N TYR A 533 -12.43 -9.70 2.94
CA TYR A 533 -12.77 -8.62 2.02
C TYR A 533 -12.14 -7.28 2.41
N GLN A 534 -11.88 -7.03 3.70
CA GLN A 534 -11.21 -5.80 4.10
C GLN A 534 -9.78 -5.76 3.54
N GLU A 535 -9.03 -6.84 3.76
CA GLU A 535 -7.64 -6.97 3.33
C GLU A 535 -7.54 -6.99 1.80
N LEU A 536 -8.43 -7.73 1.13
CA LEU A 536 -8.52 -7.74 -0.33
C LEU A 536 -8.87 -6.36 -0.90
N ALA A 537 -9.75 -5.59 -0.26
CA ALA A 537 -10.08 -4.22 -0.70
C ALA A 537 -8.88 -3.27 -0.55
N HIS A 538 -8.09 -3.42 0.50
CA HIS A 538 -6.86 -2.64 0.62
C HIS A 538 -5.82 -3.05 -0.44
N ALA A 539 -5.64 -4.35 -0.67
CA ALA A 539 -4.74 -4.85 -1.71
C ALA A 539 -5.20 -4.47 -3.12
N LEU A 540 -6.50 -4.35 -3.36
CA LEU A 540 -7.08 -3.83 -4.60
C LEU A 540 -6.64 -2.38 -4.83
N ILE A 541 -6.74 -1.50 -3.83
CA ILE A 541 -6.27 -0.12 -3.96
C ILE A 541 -4.74 -0.04 -4.04
N ALA A 542 -4.01 -0.87 -3.29
CA ALA A 542 -2.55 -0.94 -3.40
C ALA A 542 -2.12 -1.34 -4.82
N GLY A 543 -2.76 -2.37 -5.38
CA GLY A 543 -2.58 -2.80 -6.76
C GLY A 543 -2.91 -1.71 -7.76
N HIS A 544 -4.09 -1.07 -7.61
CA HIS A 544 -4.53 0.02 -8.48
C HIS A 544 -3.56 1.20 -8.51
N LEU A 545 -2.96 1.55 -7.36
CA LEU A 545 -1.98 2.63 -7.30
C LEU A 545 -0.68 2.27 -8.04
N ILE A 546 -0.24 1.01 -8.02
CA ILE A 546 1.05 0.62 -8.64
C ILE A 546 0.91 0.06 -10.06
N GLU A 547 -0.26 -0.41 -10.49
CA GLU A 547 -0.45 -1.09 -11.78
C GLU A 547 -0.07 -0.21 -12.97
N CYS A 548 -0.38 1.09 -12.94
CA CYS A 548 -0.01 2.07 -13.96
C CYS A 548 1.44 2.60 -13.83
N SER A 549 2.33 1.79 -13.24
CA SER A 549 3.77 2.04 -13.09
C SER A 549 4.12 3.44 -12.58
N TYR A 550 4.64 4.31 -13.45
CA TYR A 550 5.15 5.64 -13.14
C TYR A 550 4.10 6.63 -12.68
N TYR A 551 2.82 6.32 -12.86
CA TYR A 551 1.72 7.22 -12.54
C TYR A 551 1.77 7.67 -11.08
N VAL A 552 2.01 6.73 -10.17
CA VAL A 552 2.04 7.05 -8.73
C VAL A 552 3.27 7.84 -8.30
N THR A 553 4.30 7.88 -9.15
CA THR A 553 5.57 8.57 -8.91
C THR A 553 5.73 9.87 -9.72
N GLY A 554 4.66 10.33 -10.38
CA GLY A 554 4.62 11.62 -11.09
C GLY A 554 4.37 11.52 -12.60
N GLY A 555 4.17 10.33 -13.14
CA GLY A 555 3.78 10.11 -14.53
C GLY A 555 2.41 10.72 -14.82
N ASN A 556 2.31 11.49 -15.91
CA ASN A 556 1.10 12.25 -16.27
C ASN A 556 0.58 13.17 -15.14
N TYR A 557 1.47 13.60 -14.22
CA TYR A 557 1.14 14.58 -13.19
C TYR A 557 1.29 16.01 -13.72
N THR A 558 0.24 16.79 -13.57
CA THR A 558 0.17 18.18 -14.03
C THR A 558 1.06 19.16 -13.24
N GLY A 559 1.58 18.73 -12.08
CA GLY A 559 2.61 19.44 -11.31
C GLY A 559 4.03 19.05 -11.66
N PHE A 560 4.32 18.56 -12.86
CA PHE A 560 5.64 18.05 -13.27
C PHE A 560 6.84 18.97 -12.94
N LYS A 561 6.65 20.29 -12.88
CA LYS A 561 7.70 21.26 -12.53
C LYS A 561 8.19 21.13 -11.08
N THR A 562 7.39 20.56 -10.19
CA THR A 562 7.74 20.35 -8.78
C THR A 562 8.38 18.97 -8.54
N LEU A 563 8.46 18.12 -9.57
CA LEU A 563 9.13 16.84 -9.45
C LEU A 563 10.63 17.07 -9.20
N PRO A 564 11.27 16.33 -8.28
CA PRO A 564 12.65 16.59 -7.91
C PRO A 564 13.61 16.46 -9.09
N GLN A 565 14.47 17.47 -9.24
CA GLN A 565 15.50 17.53 -10.27
C GLN A 565 16.72 16.73 -9.79
N GLY A 566 16.66 15.39 -9.92
CA GLY A 566 17.74 14.48 -9.56
C GLY A 566 18.85 14.38 -10.63
N LYS A 567 19.79 13.45 -10.44
CA LYS A 567 20.82 13.13 -11.45
C LYS A 567 20.25 12.39 -12.68
N SER A 568 19.12 11.69 -12.51
CA SER A 568 18.39 11.03 -13.58
C SER A 568 17.12 11.83 -13.91
N PRO A 569 16.81 12.05 -15.20
CA PRO A 569 15.53 12.63 -15.61
C PRO A 569 14.36 11.63 -15.57
N LEU A 570 14.63 10.36 -15.24
CA LEU A 570 13.62 9.30 -15.20
C LEU A 570 12.97 9.20 -13.81
N LEU A 571 11.66 8.92 -13.81
CA LEU A 571 10.91 8.64 -12.58
C LEU A 571 11.27 7.25 -12.03
N ASN A 572 11.07 7.07 -10.74
CA ASN A 572 11.27 5.77 -10.09
C ASN A 572 9.99 4.93 -10.18
N MET A 573 10.13 3.60 -10.17
CA MET A 573 8.98 2.70 -10.09
C MET A 573 8.48 2.57 -8.65
N PRO A 574 7.17 2.40 -8.46
CA PRO A 574 6.59 2.31 -7.12
C PRO A 574 6.71 0.93 -6.51
N ILE A 575 6.76 0.90 -5.18
CA ILE A 575 6.70 -0.31 -4.37
C ILE A 575 5.53 -0.18 -3.39
N ALA A 576 4.58 -1.11 -3.43
CA ALA A 576 3.59 -1.26 -2.38
C ALA A 576 4.12 -2.18 -1.28
N ARG A 577 4.28 -1.64 -0.07
CA ARG A 577 4.57 -2.41 1.14
C ARG A 577 3.27 -2.67 1.90
N ILE A 578 2.65 -3.83 1.67
CA ILE A 578 1.31 -4.19 2.17
C ILE A 578 1.45 -4.99 3.46
N GLN A 579 0.76 -4.56 4.52
CA GLN A 579 0.76 -5.20 5.82
C GLN A 579 -0.25 -6.36 5.88
N CYS A 580 -0.13 -7.20 6.91
CA CYS A 580 -1.00 -8.35 7.12
C CYS A 580 -2.48 -7.99 7.34
N ASP A 581 -2.78 -6.77 7.79
CA ASP A 581 -4.15 -6.25 7.95
C ASP A 581 -4.69 -5.56 6.69
N GLY A 582 -3.92 -5.58 5.60
CA GLY A 582 -4.22 -4.95 4.32
C GLY A 582 -3.73 -3.51 4.21
N SER A 583 -3.54 -2.76 5.30
CA SER A 583 -3.01 -1.39 5.23
C SER A 583 -1.63 -1.38 4.58
N PHE A 584 -1.25 -0.30 3.90
CA PHE A 584 -0.04 -0.34 3.08
C PHE A 584 0.68 0.99 2.97
N PHE A 585 1.96 0.92 2.64
CA PHE A 585 2.74 2.08 2.23
C PHE A 585 2.99 2.01 0.73
N ILE A 586 2.87 3.14 0.04
CA ILE A 586 3.48 3.32 -1.27
C ILE A 586 4.83 3.98 -1.06
N GLU A 587 5.89 3.30 -1.48
CA GLU A 587 7.27 3.74 -1.40
C GLU A 587 7.81 4.05 -2.80
N CYS A 588 8.54 5.16 -2.88
CA CYS A 588 9.13 5.66 -4.11
C CYS A 588 10.01 6.88 -3.78
N HIS A 589 11.22 6.93 -4.33
CA HIS A 589 11.99 8.15 -4.33
C HIS A 589 11.24 9.21 -5.14
N HIS A 590 10.52 10.08 -4.41
CA HIS A 590 9.64 11.14 -4.87
C HIS A 590 8.28 10.69 -5.44
N SER A 591 7.20 10.80 -4.66
CA SER A 591 5.82 10.73 -5.19
C SER A 591 4.92 11.86 -4.74
N GLN A 592 3.99 12.17 -5.65
CA GLN A 592 2.66 12.68 -5.36
C GLN A 592 1.70 12.05 -6.39
N ASP A 593 0.84 11.12 -5.98
CA ASP A 593 -0.30 10.70 -6.81
C ASP A 593 -1.45 10.16 -5.98
N ARG A 594 -2.67 10.48 -6.43
CA ARG A 594 -3.96 10.20 -5.78
C ARG A 594 -5.07 10.31 -6.84
N GLY A 595 -5.50 9.17 -7.40
CA GLY A 595 -6.67 9.07 -8.29
C GLY A 595 -7.56 7.91 -7.85
N GLY A 596 -8.88 8.04 -8.03
CA GLY A 596 -9.84 6.99 -7.71
C GLY A 596 -11.08 7.11 -8.61
N GLU A 597 -11.67 5.97 -8.98
CA GLU A 597 -12.81 5.90 -9.89
C GLU A 597 -14.12 5.63 -9.12
N GLY A 598 -14.96 6.65 -9.00
CA GLY A 598 -16.24 6.56 -8.31
C GLY A 598 -16.10 6.31 -6.80
N LYS A 599 -17.24 6.13 -6.12
CA LYS A 599 -17.26 5.73 -4.70
C LYS A 599 -16.99 4.23 -4.53
N ARG A 600 -17.56 3.42 -5.43
CA ARG A 600 -17.35 1.96 -5.49
C ARG A 600 -16.40 1.63 -6.62
N TYR A 601 -15.31 0.97 -6.28
CA TYR A 601 -14.33 0.43 -7.21
C TYR A 601 -14.50 -1.10 -7.29
N TYR A 602 -15.00 -1.59 -8.42
CA TYR A 602 -15.41 -2.99 -8.59
C TYR A 602 -14.26 -3.88 -9.06
N ASN A 603 -14.11 -5.05 -8.43
CA ASN A 603 -13.22 -6.13 -8.83
C ASN A 603 -13.93 -7.49 -8.67
N SER A 604 -13.45 -8.52 -9.36
CA SER A 604 -14.02 -9.88 -9.31
C SER A 604 -13.95 -10.53 -7.92
N ASP A 605 -12.98 -10.14 -7.08
CA ASP A 605 -12.79 -10.72 -5.74
C ASP A 605 -13.39 -9.87 -4.61
N VAL A 606 -13.56 -8.57 -4.81
CA VAL A 606 -14.05 -7.61 -3.80
C VAL A 606 -14.48 -6.29 -4.44
N VAL A 607 -15.25 -5.47 -3.73
CA VAL A 607 -15.49 -4.08 -4.11
C VAL A 607 -14.86 -3.17 -3.07
N ALA A 608 -13.97 -2.25 -3.47
CA ALA A 608 -13.41 -1.25 -2.57
C ALA A 608 -14.29 0.01 -2.52
N ILE A 609 -14.44 0.59 -1.33
CA ILE A 609 -15.19 1.81 -1.07
C ILE A 609 -14.20 2.92 -0.74
N VAL A 610 -14.03 3.88 -1.65
CA VAL A 610 -12.88 4.81 -1.63
C VAL A 610 -13.17 6.17 -1.00
N ASP A 611 -14.41 6.45 -0.59
CA ASP A 611 -14.80 7.75 -0.02
C ASP A 611 -14.28 8.00 1.41
N GLN A 612 -13.70 6.98 2.04
CA GLN A 612 -13.10 7.04 3.38
C GLN A 612 -11.59 6.78 3.41
N VAL A 613 -10.95 6.54 2.24
CA VAL A 613 -9.50 6.31 2.16
C VAL A 613 -8.74 7.45 2.82
N LYS A 614 -7.73 7.11 3.64
CA LYS A 614 -6.80 8.05 4.25
C LYS A 614 -5.40 7.84 3.70
N MET A 615 -4.67 8.93 3.49
CA MET A 615 -3.31 8.89 2.93
C MET A 615 -2.39 9.88 3.66
N GLU A 616 -1.57 9.33 4.54
CA GLU A 616 -0.68 10.07 5.44
C GLU A 616 0.76 10.00 4.96
N GLN A 617 1.50 11.11 4.99
CA GLN A 617 2.92 11.07 4.67
C GLN A 617 3.66 10.33 5.79
N ALA A 618 4.35 9.24 5.45
CA ALA A 618 5.08 8.42 6.42
C ALA A 618 6.61 8.69 6.40
N GLY A 619 7.13 9.25 5.31
CA GLY A 619 8.52 9.66 5.15
C GLY A 619 8.70 10.43 3.84
N PRO A 620 9.91 10.94 3.49
CA PRO A 620 10.12 11.72 2.26
C PRO A 620 9.67 11.01 0.97
N ASP A 621 9.79 9.69 0.99
CA ASP A 621 9.60 8.78 -0.14
C ASP A 621 8.55 7.71 0.17
N SER A 622 7.63 7.99 1.12
CA SER A 622 6.67 7.01 1.61
C SER A 622 5.34 7.65 2.04
N VAL A 623 4.23 7.07 1.56
CA VAL A 623 2.86 7.46 1.90
C VAL A 623 2.13 6.24 2.47
N PHE A 624 1.58 6.35 3.68
CA PHE A 624 0.74 5.34 4.31
C PHE A 624 -0.72 5.50 3.87
N VAL A 625 -1.32 4.43 3.35
CA VAL A 625 -2.69 4.39 2.88
C VAL A 625 -3.50 3.39 3.70
N HIS A 626 -4.63 3.84 4.25
CA HIS A 626 -5.46 3.03 5.14
C HIS A 626 -6.93 3.46 5.11
N ASN A 627 -7.76 2.80 5.92
CA ASN A 627 -9.19 3.09 6.09
C ASN A 627 -10.00 2.93 4.80
N ILE A 628 -9.70 1.90 4.02
CA ILE A 628 -10.41 1.56 2.79
C ILE A 628 -11.63 0.72 3.17
N GLY A 629 -12.83 1.19 2.80
CA GLY A 629 -14.05 0.42 3.02
C GLY A 629 -14.16 -0.73 2.02
N PHE A 630 -15.03 -1.70 2.30
CA PHE A 630 -15.23 -2.85 1.43
C PHE A 630 -16.69 -3.24 1.32
N GLU A 631 -17.05 -3.82 0.19
CA GLU A 631 -18.26 -4.59 -0.05
C GLU A 631 -17.87 -5.96 -0.64
N LYS A 632 -18.77 -6.92 -0.54
CA LYS A 632 -18.59 -8.27 -1.11
C LYS A 632 -18.45 -8.19 -2.63
N PRO A 633 -17.77 -9.16 -3.28
CA PRO A 633 -17.65 -9.18 -4.73
C PRO A 633 -19.00 -9.20 -5.43
N PRO A 634 -19.08 -8.67 -6.66
CA PRO A 634 -20.23 -8.89 -7.51
C PRO A 634 -20.33 -10.35 -7.97
N PRO A 635 -21.54 -10.88 -8.21
CA PRO A 635 -21.71 -12.20 -8.84
C PRO A 635 -21.30 -12.21 -10.31
N THR A 636 -20.85 -11.05 -10.84
CA THR A 636 -20.50 -10.83 -12.23
C THR A 636 -19.07 -10.30 -12.36
N THR A 637 -18.40 -10.55 -13.48
CA THR A 637 -17.13 -9.90 -13.85
C THR A 637 -17.29 -9.08 -15.13
N LYS A 638 -16.41 -8.09 -15.33
CA LYS A 638 -16.29 -7.31 -16.57
C LYS A 638 -15.86 -8.23 -17.71
N ALA A 639 -16.47 -8.10 -18.87
CA ALA A 639 -16.08 -8.76 -20.11
C ALA A 639 -16.04 -7.77 -21.27
N GLY A 640 -14.99 -7.85 -22.06
CA GLY A 640 -14.81 -7.10 -23.29
C GLY A 640 -14.99 -7.99 -24.49
N LEU A 641 -15.84 -7.58 -25.42
CA LEU A 641 -16.11 -8.26 -26.68
C LEU A 641 -15.48 -7.45 -27.81
N THR A 642 -14.66 -8.11 -28.62
CA THR A 642 -13.95 -7.51 -29.75
C THR A 642 -14.65 -7.88 -31.04
N ALA A 643 -14.90 -6.89 -31.90
CA ALA A 643 -15.44 -7.09 -33.24
C ALA A 643 -14.67 -6.26 -34.29
N PRO A 644 -14.70 -6.67 -35.57
CA PRO A 644 -14.22 -5.81 -36.65
C PRO A 644 -15.08 -4.54 -36.75
N GLY A 645 -14.42 -3.37 -36.74
CA GLY A 645 -15.11 -2.08 -36.89
C GLY A 645 -15.23 -1.60 -38.34
N GLY A 646 -14.31 -2.04 -39.20
CA GLY A 646 -14.19 -1.59 -40.58
C GLY A 646 -12.77 -1.08 -40.83
N TYR A 647 -12.65 0.00 -41.58
CA TYR A 647 -11.37 0.60 -41.97
C TYR A 647 -11.35 2.08 -41.63
N GLN A 648 -10.17 2.60 -41.33
CA GLN A 648 -9.90 4.01 -41.11
C GLN A 648 -8.72 4.49 -41.94
N ALA A 649 -8.71 5.77 -42.27
CA ALA A 649 -7.62 6.45 -42.96
C ALA A 649 -7.64 7.94 -42.61
N GLU A 650 -6.46 8.59 -42.68
CA GLU A 650 -6.34 10.02 -42.44
C GLU A 650 -5.34 10.70 -43.39
N VAL A 651 -5.63 11.96 -43.69
CA VAL A 651 -4.77 12.87 -44.44
C VAL A 651 -4.62 14.15 -43.66
N HIS A 652 -3.40 14.69 -43.62
CA HIS A 652 -3.11 15.96 -42.96
C HIS A 652 -2.83 17.06 -43.99
N TYR A 653 -3.42 18.23 -43.72
CA TYR A 653 -3.16 19.50 -44.41
C TYR A 653 -2.56 20.50 -43.45
N PHE A 654 -1.62 21.31 -43.92
CA PHE A 654 -0.99 22.36 -43.14
C PHE A 654 -1.46 23.71 -43.65
N ILE A 655 -2.10 24.48 -42.77
CA ILE A 655 -2.57 25.83 -43.05
C ILE A 655 -1.62 26.82 -42.40
N VAL A 656 -1.18 27.83 -43.15
CA VAL A 656 -0.27 28.86 -42.65
C VAL A 656 -0.93 30.25 -42.61
N GLY A 657 -0.74 30.95 -41.49
CA GLY A 657 -1.00 32.38 -41.35
C GLY A 657 -2.48 32.74 -41.16
N LEU A 658 -2.92 33.79 -41.87
CA LEU A 658 -4.26 34.39 -41.73
C LEU A 658 -5.38 33.43 -42.16
N ASP A 659 -6.59 33.69 -41.67
CA ASP A 659 -7.86 33.06 -42.10
C ASP A 659 -7.83 31.52 -42.02
N ALA A 660 -7.19 30.98 -40.97
CA ALA A 660 -6.96 29.54 -40.87
C ALA A 660 -8.27 28.75 -40.77
N GLU A 661 -9.26 29.28 -40.05
CA GLU A 661 -10.58 28.69 -39.90
C GLU A 661 -11.34 28.69 -41.24
N GLU A 662 -11.31 29.80 -41.99
CA GLU A 662 -11.97 29.91 -43.29
C GLU A 662 -11.31 29.01 -44.35
N LYS A 663 -9.98 28.88 -44.32
CA LYS A 663 -9.24 27.96 -45.18
C LYS A 663 -9.59 26.49 -44.86
N ALA A 664 -9.68 26.14 -43.59
CA ALA A 664 -10.11 24.80 -43.15
C ALA A 664 -11.56 24.51 -43.57
N ALA A 665 -12.47 25.48 -43.39
CA ALA A 665 -13.86 25.36 -43.81
C ALA A 665 -14.00 25.21 -45.34
N LEU A 666 -13.17 25.92 -46.12
CA LEU A 666 -13.12 25.76 -47.57
C LEU A 666 -12.63 24.36 -47.96
N LEU A 667 -11.56 23.88 -47.33
CA LEU A 667 -11.03 22.54 -47.55
C LEU A 667 -12.09 21.47 -47.24
N GLU A 668 -12.75 21.57 -46.07
CA GLU A 668 -13.83 20.67 -45.68
C GLU A 668 -14.96 20.67 -46.70
N LYS A 669 -15.44 21.85 -47.12
CA LYS A 669 -16.51 21.99 -48.11
C LYS A 669 -16.15 21.30 -49.44
N GLN A 670 -14.92 21.47 -49.92
CA GLN A 670 -14.45 20.85 -51.16
C GLN A 670 -14.31 19.34 -51.01
N LEU A 671 -13.75 18.85 -49.91
CA LEU A 671 -13.59 17.42 -49.69
C LEU A 671 -14.93 16.71 -49.53
N ARG A 672 -15.91 17.29 -48.83
CA ARG A 672 -17.28 16.76 -48.78
C ARG A 672 -17.97 16.70 -50.14
N PHE A 673 -17.55 17.52 -51.11
CA PHE A 673 -18.08 17.48 -52.47
C PHE A 673 -17.46 16.36 -53.34
N TYR A 674 -16.17 16.07 -53.17
CA TYR A 674 -15.46 15.07 -53.98
C TYR A 674 -15.47 13.66 -53.39
N LEU A 675 -15.47 13.57 -52.05
CA LEU A 675 -15.54 12.30 -51.34
C LEU A 675 -16.96 11.73 -51.44
N ASP A 676 -17.03 10.41 -51.53
CA ASP A 676 -18.30 9.70 -51.41
C ASP A 676 -18.63 9.57 -49.92
N VAL A 677 -19.23 10.60 -49.34
CA VAL A 677 -19.49 10.68 -47.90
C VAL A 677 -20.48 9.61 -47.45
N GLU A 678 -21.38 9.15 -48.33
CA GLU A 678 -22.40 8.14 -48.00
C GLU A 678 -21.81 6.74 -47.78
N SER A 679 -20.66 6.43 -48.38
CA SER A 679 -19.96 5.16 -48.12
C SER A 679 -19.08 5.18 -46.86
N MET A 680 -18.99 6.32 -46.17
CA MET A 680 -18.20 6.48 -44.95
C MET A 680 -19.10 6.43 -43.71
N SER A 681 -18.68 5.70 -42.68
CA SER A 681 -19.33 5.70 -41.37
C SER A 681 -18.95 6.94 -40.53
N LYS A 682 -17.78 7.53 -40.79
CA LYS A 682 -17.32 8.77 -40.18
C LYS A 682 -16.49 9.57 -41.17
N LEU A 683 -16.69 10.89 -41.21
CA LEU A 683 -15.79 11.85 -41.82
C LEU A 683 -15.67 13.06 -40.91
N ALA A 684 -14.48 13.28 -40.35
CA ALA A 684 -14.18 14.33 -39.39
C ALA A 684 -13.04 15.23 -39.88
N PHE A 685 -13.17 16.53 -39.60
CA PHE A 685 -12.17 17.55 -39.88
C PHE A 685 -11.78 18.18 -38.55
N THR A 686 -10.49 18.12 -38.19
CA THR A 686 -9.98 18.68 -36.93
C THR A 686 -8.88 19.68 -37.24
N VAL A 687 -9.03 20.91 -36.74
CA VAL A 687 -7.99 21.93 -36.81
C VAL A 687 -7.25 21.97 -35.48
N SER A 688 -5.94 21.74 -35.50
CA SER A 688 -5.07 21.63 -34.34
C SER A 688 -4.08 22.80 -34.29
N GLY A 689 -4.17 23.59 -33.22
CA GLY A 689 -3.32 24.75 -32.97
C GLY A 689 -3.92 26.06 -33.45
N THR A 690 -3.21 27.16 -33.18
CA THR A 690 -3.61 28.52 -33.57
C THR A 690 -2.40 29.33 -34.02
N CYS A 691 -2.51 30.05 -35.14
CA CYS A 691 -1.46 30.97 -35.57
C CYS A 691 -1.37 32.16 -34.59
N PRO A 692 -0.17 32.49 -34.05
CA PRO A 692 0.08 33.74 -33.33
C PRO A 692 -0.26 34.95 -34.20
N SER A 693 -0.60 36.08 -33.56
CA SER A 693 -0.91 37.33 -34.27
C SER A 693 0.26 37.88 -35.10
N ASN A 694 1.50 37.60 -34.68
CA ASN A 694 2.72 37.91 -35.42
C ASN A 694 3.75 36.77 -35.24
N PRO A 695 3.68 35.72 -36.07
CA PRO A 695 4.51 34.53 -35.89
C PRO A 695 5.98 34.81 -36.25
N ALA A 696 6.90 34.31 -35.42
CA ALA A 696 8.33 34.52 -35.60
C ALA A 696 8.95 33.63 -36.70
N SER A 697 8.22 32.60 -37.16
CA SER A 697 8.62 31.67 -38.21
C SER A 697 7.39 31.11 -38.92
N GLN A 698 7.60 30.47 -40.08
CA GLN A 698 6.54 29.73 -40.77
C GLN A 698 5.97 28.60 -39.91
N ASP A 699 6.83 27.84 -39.22
CA ASP A 699 6.40 26.74 -38.36
C ASP A 699 5.48 27.23 -37.24
N ALA A 700 5.80 28.37 -36.61
CA ALA A 700 4.94 28.99 -35.59
C ALA A 700 3.60 29.49 -36.16
N ALA A 701 3.54 29.78 -37.47
CA ALA A 701 2.33 30.20 -38.17
C ALA A 701 1.48 29.05 -38.72
N THR A 702 1.96 27.81 -38.59
CA THR A 702 1.37 26.64 -39.23
C THR A 702 0.46 25.90 -38.25
N VAL A 703 -0.78 25.61 -38.69
CA VAL A 703 -1.75 24.78 -37.98
C VAL A 703 -2.03 23.52 -38.79
N ASP A 704 -2.28 22.41 -38.10
CA ASP A 704 -2.58 21.12 -38.73
C ASP A 704 -4.09 20.96 -38.92
N VAL A 705 -4.51 20.45 -40.07
CA VAL A 705 -5.88 20.06 -40.38
C VAL A 705 -5.91 18.58 -40.71
N ARG A 706 -6.42 17.80 -39.79
CA ARG A 706 -6.61 16.36 -39.96
C ARG A 706 -7.97 16.07 -40.59
N VAL A 707 -7.93 15.37 -41.71
CA VAL A 707 -9.08 14.77 -42.38
C VAL A 707 -9.09 13.29 -42.04
N PHE A 708 -9.98 12.88 -41.15
CA PHE A 708 -10.09 11.50 -40.69
C PHE A 708 -11.38 10.87 -41.21
N ALA A 709 -11.29 9.63 -41.70
CA ALA A 709 -12.45 8.89 -42.17
C ALA A 709 -12.46 7.45 -41.66
N GLN A 710 -13.67 6.95 -41.39
CA GLN A 710 -13.95 5.52 -41.18
C GLN A 710 -14.99 5.05 -42.20
N ALA A 711 -14.88 3.80 -42.62
CA ALA A 711 -15.85 3.16 -43.50
C ALA A 711 -15.96 1.65 -43.23
N PRO A 712 -17.12 1.02 -43.49
CA PRO A 712 -17.27 -0.43 -43.34
C PRO A 712 -16.35 -1.26 -44.24
N HIS A 713 -15.98 -0.73 -45.41
CA HIS A 713 -15.22 -1.45 -46.44
C HIS A 713 -13.96 -0.68 -46.86
N ALA A 714 -12.86 -1.39 -47.06
CA ALA A 714 -11.56 -0.81 -47.42
C ALA A 714 -11.61 -0.01 -48.74
N ASP A 715 -12.44 -0.43 -49.69
CA ASP A 715 -12.54 0.20 -51.02
C ASP A 715 -12.99 1.67 -50.96
N ALA A 716 -13.83 2.00 -49.97
CA ALA A 716 -14.29 3.38 -49.71
C ALA A 716 -13.14 4.29 -49.28
N LEU A 717 -12.10 3.73 -48.64
CA LEU A 717 -10.90 4.43 -48.18
C LEU A 717 -9.65 4.07 -48.99
N SER A 718 -9.80 3.42 -50.15
CA SER A 718 -8.69 3.09 -51.04
C SER A 718 -7.95 4.36 -51.49
N PRO A 719 -6.69 4.25 -51.96
CA PRO A 719 -5.95 5.39 -52.47
C PRO A 719 -6.71 6.22 -53.52
N SER A 720 -7.47 5.57 -54.41
CA SER A 720 -8.30 6.25 -55.42
C SER A 720 -9.56 6.91 -54.86
N SER A 721 -10.16 6.32 -53.82
CA SER A 721 -11.45 6.77 -53.27
C SER A 721 -11.30 7.88 -52.23
N PHE A 722 -10.19 7.90 -51.48
CA PHE A 722 -9.95 8.83 -50.38
C PHE A 722 -8.68 9.66 -50.56
N ARG A 723 -7.48 9.06 -50.46
CA ARG A 723 -6.18 9.76 -50.49
C ARG A 723 -6.01 10.67 -51.71
N ASN A 724 -6.16 10.12 -52.92
CA ASN A 724 -5.96 10.86 -54.16
C ASN A 724 -7.01 11.96 -54.31
N LYS A 725 -8.27 11.72 -53.88
CA LYS A 725 -9.30 12.76 -53.90
C LYS A 725 -8.97 13.90 -52.95
N CYS A 726 -8.42 13.58 -51.78
CA CYS A 726 -7.89 14.59 -50.88
C CYS A 726 -6.79 15.40 -51.58
N TRP A 727 -5.77 14.74 -52.14
CA TRP A 727 -4.61 15.43 -52.70
C TRP A 727 -4.87 16.17 -54.02
N ASN A 728 -5.75 15.67 -54.88
CA ASN A 728 -5.98 16.23 -56.22
C ASN A 728 -6.55 17.66 -56.20
N ILE A 729 -7.05 18.13 -55.05
CA ILE A 729 -7.54 19.51 -54.89
C ILE A 729 -6.47 20.48 -54.39
N VAL A 730 -5.24 20.05 -54.14
CA VAL A 730 -4.18 20.92 -53.56
C VAL A 730 -3.96 22.20 -54.35
N MET A 731 -4.03 22.14 -55.69
CA MET A 731 -3.83 23.30 -56.56
C MET A 731 -5.10 24.17 -56.74
N SER A 732 -6.26 23.74 -56.21
CA SER A 732 -7.57 24.39 -56.39
C SER A 732 -8.30 24.71 -55.08
N THR A 733 -7.66 24.50 -53.93
CA THR A 733 -8.20 24.83 -52.60
C THR A 733 -7.73 26.23 -52.17
N TYR A 734 -7.25 26.39 -50.93
CA TYR A 734 -6.76 27.65 -50.40
C TYR A 734 -5.30 27.97 -50.80
N SER A 735 -4.93 29.24 -50.68
CA SER A 735 -3.55 29.70 -50.93
C SER A 735 -2.56 29.12 -49.92
N GLY A 736 -1.48 28.51 -50.42
CA GLY A 736 -0.46 27.88 -49.58
C GLY A 736 -0.80 26.45 -49.13
N ALA A 737 -1.81 25.83 -49.74
CA ALA A 737 -2.19 24.45 -49.45
C ALA A 737 -1.01 23.48 -49.56
N THR A 738 -0.71 22.86 -48.43
CA THR A 738 0.37 21.88 -48.28
C THR A 738 -0.20 20.68 -47.53
N PHE A 739 0.08 19.47 -47.99
CA PHE A 739 -0.36 18.24 -47.32
C PHE A 739 0.86 17.44 -46.81
N ALA A 740 0.63 16.56 -45.84
CA ALA A 740 1.67 15.65 -45.35
C ALA A 740 2.09 14.66 -46.46
N VAL A 741 3.38 14.65 -46.79
CA VAL A 741 3.94 13.79 -47.83
C VAL A 741 4.06 12.33 -47.37
N ASP A 742 4.21 12.10 -46.07
CA ASP A 742 4.10 10.75 -45.49
C ASP A 742 2.62 10.34 -45.45
N ASP A 743 2.27 9.40 -46.30
CA ASP A 743 0.91 8.99 -46.57
C ASP A 743 0.57 7.62 -45.99
N ARG A 744 1.43 7.04 -45.14
CA ARG A 744 1.21 5.71 -44.54
C ARG A 744 -0.09 5.63 -43.75
N GLN A 745 -0.62 6.77 -43.27
CA GLN A 745 -1.91 6.86 -42.59
C GLN A 745 -3.11 7.05 -43.53
N ALA A 746 -2.87 7.38 -44.80
CA ALA A 746 -3.93 7.61 -45.80
C ALA A 746 -4.39 6.32 -46.52
N PHE A 747 -3.77 5.18 -46.19
CA PHE A 747 -4.20 3.86 -46.66
C PHE A 747 -5.25 3.27 -45.70
N PRO A 748 -6.19 2.45 -46.19
CA PRO A 748 -7.20 1.83 -45.35
C PRO A 748 -6.54 0.90 -44.33
N LYS A 749 -6.77 1.16 -43.05
CA LYS A 749 -6.29 0.34 -41.93
C LYS A 749 -7.46 -0.23 -41.16
N PRO A 750 -7.50 -1.54 -40.86
CA PRO A 750 -8.55 -2.08 -40.03
C PRO A 750 -8.51 -1.44 -38.64
N TYR A 751 -9.68 -1.23 -38.05
CA TYR A 751 -9.84 -0.86 -36.65
C TYR A 751 -10.88 -1.76 -35.98
N ASN A 752 -10.91 -1.76 -34.65
CA ASN A 752 -11.69 -2.71 -33.88
C ASN A 752 -12.74 -1.99 -33.05
N GLU A 753 -13.93 -2.58 -32.98
CA GLU A 753 -14.99 -2.18 -32.08
C GLU A 753 -14.88 -2.99 -30.79
N TYR A 754 -15.21 -2.36 -29.67
CA TYR A 754 -15.07 -2.95 -28.35
C TYR A 754 -16.33 -2.71 -27.52
N PHE A 755 -16.98 -3.80 -27.12
CA PHE A 755 -18.19 -3.76 -26.31
C PHE A 755 -17.91 -4.29 -24.91
N VAL A 756 -18.12 -3.44 -23.91
CA VAL A 756 -17.79 -3.77 -22.52
C VAL A 756 -19.07 -4.04 -21.74
N THR A 757 -19.20 -5.26 -21.22
CA THR A 757 -20.37 -5.72 -20.45
C THR A 757 -19.93 -6.34 -19.13
N ILE A 758 -20.90 -6.79 -18.34
CA ILE A 758 -20.69 -7.72 -17.23
C ILE A 758 -21.35 -9.07 -17.57
N ILE A 759 -20.76 -10.16 -17.08
CA ILE A 759 -21.30 -11.53 -17.18
C ILE A 759 -21.19 -12.24 -15.82
N PRO A 760 -22.07 -13.20 -15.50
CA PRO A 760 -21.95 -13.99 -14.27
C PRO A 760 -20.58 -14.68 -14.17
N GLN A 761 -19.93 -14.59 -13.01
CA GLN A 761 -18.65 -15.29 -12.77
C GLN A 761 -18.81 -16.81 -12.87
N ALA A 762 -19.99 -17.35 -12.61
CA ALA A 762 -20.30 -18.77 -12.73
C ALA A 762 -20.26 -19.32 -14.18
N LEU A 763 -20.25 -18.44 -15.20
CA LEU A 763 -20.06 -18.85 -16.60
C LEU A 763 -18.58 -18.98 -16.97
N VAL A 764 -17.67 -18.56 -16.08
CA VAL A 764 -16.24 -18.47 -16.32
C VAL A 764 -15.55 -19.71 -15.73
N LYS A 765 -14.72 -20.38 -16.54
CA LYS A 765 -13.91 -21.52 -16.09
C LYS A 765 -12.51 -21.06 -15.69
N HIS A 766 -12.39 -20.50 -14.49
CA HIS A 766 -11.13 -19.97 -14.01
C HIS A 766 -10.21 -21.11 -13.53
N ILE A 767 -9.08 -21.32 -14.19
CA ILE A 767 -8.20 -22.48 -13.97
C ILE A 767 -6.76 -22.02 -13.75
N ALA A 768 -6.06 -22.66 -12.80
CA ALA A 768 -4.61 -22.53 -12.64
C ALA A 768 -3.90 -23.84 -13.04
N HIS A 769 -2.94 -23.74 -13.95
CA HIS A 769 -2.16 -24.88 -14.44
C HIS A 769 -0.78 -24.93 -13.78
N LEU A 770 -0.40 -26.10 -13.25
CA LEU A 770 0.83 -26.34 -12.49
C LEU A 770 1.61 -27.52 -13.09
N PRO A 771 2.42 -27.28 -14.14
CA PRO A 771 3.05 -28.34 -14.93
C PRO A 771 4.05 -29.20 -14.17
N TRP A 772 4.79 -28.62 -13.22
CA TRP A 772 5.84 -29.34 -12.47
C TRP A 772 5.29 -30.42 -11.55
N CYS A 773 3.98 -30.41 -11.28
CA CYS A 773 3.29 -31.43 -10.49
C CYS A 773 2.07 -32.02 -11.21
N GLU A 774 1.94 -31.77 -12.53
CA GLU A 774 0.84 -32.25 -13.38
C GLU A 774 -0.55 -31.97 -12.80
N ARG A 775 -0.70 -30.82 -12.11
CA ARG A 775 -1.94 -30.46 -11.42
C ARG A 775 -2.63 -29.30 -12.12
N VAL A 776 -3.95 -29.44 -12.25
CA VAL A 776 -4.85 -28.39 -12.72
C VAL A 776 -5.81 -28.08 -11.56
N ILE A 777 -5.97 -26.80 -11.23
CA ILE A 777 -6.82 -26.34 -10.13
C ILE A 777 -7.96 -25.52 -10.72
N ASP A 778 -9.19 -25.96 -10.51
CA ASP A 778 -10.40 -25.19 -10.79
C ASP A 778 -10.63 -24.17 -9.68
N ILE A 779 -10.92 -22.92 -10.05
CA ILE A 779 -11.09 -21.79 -9.15
C ILE A 779 -12.57 -21.42 -9.12
N GLU A 780 -13.24 -21.90 -8.08
CA GLU A 780 -14.67 -21.66 -7.89
C GLU A 780 -15.03 -20.16 -7.84
N PRO A 781 -16.16 -19.71 -8.42
CA PRO A 781 -16.62 -18.34 -8.32
C PRO A 781 -16.98 -17.96 -6.86
N PRO A 782 -17.01 -16.66 -6.51
CA PRO A 782 -17.45 -16.25 -5.18
C PRO A 782 -18.93 -16.57 -4.96
N THR A 783 -19.25 -17.14 -3.80
CA THR A 783 -20.64 -17.50 -3.44
C THR A 783 -21.33 -16.42 -2.61
N ASP A 784 -20.57 -15.68 -1.79
CA ASP A 784 -21.07 -14.55 -1.01
C ASP A 784 -20.87 -13.24 -1.78
N THR A 785 -21.95 -12.73 -2.38
CA THR A 785 -21.89 -11.67 -3.39
C THR A 785 -22.94 -10.57 -3.20
N VAL A 786 -22.66 -9.39 -3.73
CA VAL A 786 -23.60 -8.24 -3.79
C VAL A 786 -23.76 -7.80 -5.25
N PRO A 787 -24.99 -7.65 -5.77
CA PRO A 787 -25.20 -7.28 -7.17
C PRO A 787 -24.48 -5.99 -7.60
N TYR A 788 -23.94 -5.99 -8.82
CA TYR A 788 -23.32 -4.81 -9.43
C TYR A 788 -24.32 -3.66 -9.61
N VAL A 789 -23.92 -2.44 -9.24
CA VAL A 789 -24.73 -1.23 -9.43
C VAL A 789 -24.29 -0.52 -10.72
N HIS A 790 -25.13 -0.57 -11.75
CA HIS A 790 -24.87 0.03 -13.07
C HIS A 790 -24.68 1.54 -13.07
N GLN A 791 -25.36 2.24 -12.16
CA GLN A 791 -25.29 3.70 -12.08
C GLN A 791 -25.08 4.09 -10.63
N GLN A 792 -23.92 4.66 -10.34
CA GLN A 792 -23.65 5.24 -9.03
C GLN A 792 -24.39 6.58 -8.90
N GLU A 793 -24.83 6.91 -7.68
CA GLU A 793 -25.47 8.19 -7.38
C GLU A 793 -24.49 9.34 -7.61
N VAL A 794 -24.93 10.36 -8.34
CA VAL A 794 -24.15 11.60 -8.53
C VAL A 794 -24.21 12.38 -7.23
N GLN A 795 -23.05 12.69 -6.65
CA GLN A 795 -23.01 13.47 -5.43
C GLN A 795 -23.23 14.96 -5.74
N PRO A 796 -24.22 15.61 -5.11
CA PRO A 796 -24.36 17.06 -5.20
C PRO A 796 -23.15 17.75 -4.55
N VAL A 797 -23.01 19.05 -4.78
CA VAL A 797 -21.98 19.85 -4.11
C VAL A 797 -22.23 19.83 -2.60
N SER A 798 -21.26 19.38 -1.81
CA SER A 798 -21.33 19.49 -0.36
C SER A 798 -21.11 20.94 0.06
N GLU A 799 -22.00 21.47 0.90
CA GLU A 799 -21.89 22.81 1.51
C GLU A 799 -21.48 23.92 0.51
N PRO A 800 -22.25 24.14 -0.57
CA PRO A 800 -21.89 25.10 -1.61
C PRO A 800 -21.80 26.51 -1.03
N GLN A 801 -20.72 27.24 -1.35
CA GLN A 801 -20.58 28.64 -1.01
C GLN A 801 -20.69 29.54 -2.24
N PRO A 802 -21.33 30.73 -2.13
CA PRO A 802 -21.35 31.68 -3.24
C PRO A 802 -19.93 32.04 -3.67
N LEU A 803 -19.59 31.94 -4.96
CA LEU A 803 -18.23 32.20 -5.44
C LEU A 803 -17.69 33.60 -5.06
N LEU A 804 -18.58 34.57 -4.86
CA LEU A 804 -18.23 35.92 -4.41
C LEU A 804 -17.77 35.98 -2.93
N SER A 805 -18.12 34.99 -2.09
CA SER A 805 -17.69 34.94 -0.68
C SER A 805 -16.19 34.77 -0.52
N PHE A 806 -15.51 34.24 -1.54
CA PHE A 806 -14.06 34.06 -1.56
C PHE A 806 -13.28 35.35 -1.87
N GLY A 807 -13.98 36.47 -2.10
CA GLY A 807 -13.41 37.78 -2.40
C GLY A 807 -13.33 38.10 -3.89
N PRO A 808 -12.71 39.23 -4.27
CA PRO A 808 -12.59 39.65 -5.67
C PRO A 808 -11.83 38.61 -6.50
N SER A 809 -12.40 38.23 -7.64
CA SER A 809 -11.80 37.27 -8.58
C SER A 809 -11.30 37.94 -9.86
N ILE A 810 -10.44 37.24 -10.60
CA ILE A 810 -10.08 37.57 -11.97
C ILE A 810 -10.25 36.33 -12.84
N MET A 811 -10.49 36.52 -14.14
CA MET A 811 -10.47 35.41 -15.10
C MET A 811 -9.03 34.98 -15.34
N ALA A 812 -8.71 33.73 -15.01
CA ALA A 812 -7.39 33.15 -15.21
C ALA A 812 -7.49 31.63 -15.45
N PRO A 813 -6.49 30.99 -16.06
CA PRO A 813 -6.47 29.54 -16.24
C PRO A 813 -6.65 28.80 -14.91
N LEU A 814 -7.61 27.87 -14.85
CA LEU A 814 -7.87 27.01 -13.69
C LEU A 814 -6.58 26.36 -13.15
N GLY A 815 -5.73 25.92 -14.08
CA GLY A 815 -4.45 25.28 -13.83
C GLY A 815 -3.41 26.12 -13.09
N TYR A 816 -3.61 27.43 -12.94
CA TYR A 816 -2.71 28.27 -12.13
C TYR A 816 -2.77 27.93 -10.63
N ILE A 817 -3.87 27.35 -10.16
CA ILE A 817 -4.07 27.00 -8.75
C ILE A 817 -4.41 25.50 -8.58
N VAL A 818 -5.00 24.89 -9.60
CA VAL A 818 -5.57 23.54 -9.51
C VAL A 818 -4.71 22.56 -10.29
N HIS A 819 -4.22 21.52 -9.63
CA HIS A 819 -3.68 20.35 -10.28
C HIS A 819 -4.83 19.44 -10.74
N ALA A 820 -4.60 18.69 -11.80
CA ALA A 820 -5.54 17.70 -12.29
C ALA A 820 -4.84 16.44 -12.79
N ARG A 821 -5.60 15.39 -13.06
CA ARG A 821 -5.18 14.21 -13.83
C ARG A 821 -6.39 13.56 -14.46
N SER A 822 -6.19 12.96 -15.64
CA SER A 822 -7.23 12.23 -16.35
C SER A 822 -6.69 10.99 -17.04
N GLY A 823 -7.59 10.07 -17.37
CA GLY A 823 -7.30 8.83 -18.09
C GLY A 823 -8.57 8.13 -18.55
N ASP A 824 -8.40 7.16 -19.45
CA ASP A 824 -9.47 6.38 -20.03
C ASP A 824 -9.96 5.26 -19.10
N LYS A 825 -11.25 4.93 -19.21
CA LYS A 825 -11.87 3.73 -18.66
C LYS A 825 -12.84 3.15 -19.69
N GLY A 826 -12.29 2.39 -20.65
CA GLY A 826 -13.01 2.01 -21.85
C GLY A 826 -13.27 3.25 -22.71
N SER A 827 -14.54 3.60 -22.96
CA SER A 827 -14.89 4.85 -23.64
C SER A 827 -15.13 6.03 -22.70
N ASP A 828 -15.18 5.79 -21.38
CA ASP A 828 -15.30 6.85 -20.38
C ASP A 828 -13.94 7.55 -20.15
N CYS A 829 -13.98 8.78 -19.65
CA CYS A 829 -12.80 9.52 -19.20
C CYS A 829 -12.95 9.93 -17.73
N ASN A 830 -12.01 9.51 -16.88
CA ASN A 830 -11.93 9.93 -15.49
C ASN A 830 -11.11 11.22 -15.38
N ILE A 831 -11.47 12.11 -14.44
CA ILE A 831 -10.76 13.37 -14.21
C ILE A 831 -10.83 13.75 -12.73
N GLY A 832 -9.68 13.82 -12.07
CA GLY A 832 -9.55 14.34 -10.70
C GLY A 832 -8.95 15.74 -10.67
N PHE A 833 -9.51 16.64 -9.87
CA PHE A 833 -8.99 17.98 -9.59
C PHE A 833 -8.63 18.13 -8.11
N PHE A 834 -7.47 18.71 -7.80
CA PHE A 834 -6.99 18.89 -6.44
C PHE A 834 -6.18 20.19 -6.28
N VAL A 835 -6.13 20.71 -5.05
CA VAL A 835 -5.59 22.02 -4.69
C VAL A 835 -4.57 21.92 -3.57
N ARG A 836 -3.82 23.00 -3.33
CA ARG A 836 -2.73 23.04 -2.34
C ARG A 836 -3.23 23.35 -0.93
N HIS A 837 -4.37 24.03 -0.82
CA HIS A 837 -4.86 24.53 0.46
C HIS A 837 -6.35 24.21 0.69
N GLU A 838 -6.72 24.03 1.95
CA GLU A 838 -8.09 23.70 2.37
C GLU A 838 -9.12 24.76 1.96
N ASP A 839 -8.76 26.05 2.05
CA ASP A 839 -9.65 27.13 1.64
C ASP A 839 -9.81 27.24 0.11
N GLU A 840 -8.84 26.76 -0.67
CA GLU A 840 -8.97 26.61 -2.12
C GLU A 840 -9.95 25.48 -2.48
N TYR A 841 -10.08 24.44 -1.64
CA TYR A 841 -10.97 23.32 -1.93
C TYR A 841 -12.44 23.70 -1.85
N THR A 842 -12.80 24.47 -0.82
CA THR A 842 -14.18 24.94 -0.66
C THR A 842 -14.61 25.79 -1.86
N TRP A 843 -13.67 26.55 -2.43
CA TRP A 843 -13.87 27.25 -3.70
C TRP A 843 -13.96 26.28 -4.90
N LEU A 844 -13.02 25.34 -5.02
CA LEU A 844 -12.98 24.36 -6.11
C LEU A 844 -14.28 23.56 -6.21
N LYS A 845 -14.76 23.00 -5.10
CA LYS A 845 -15.99 22.20 -5.06
C LYS A 845 -17.24 23.03 -5.38
N SER A 846 -17.25 24.31 -5.01
CA SER A 846 -18.34 25.25 -5.32
C SER A 846 -18.30 25.71 -6.78
N LEU A 847 -17.10 25.81 -7.38
CA LEU A 847 -16.91 26.21 -8.77
C LEU A 847 -17.22 25.06 -9.72
N LEU A 848 -16.63 23.88 -9.48
CA LEU A 848 -16.73 22.72 -10.37
C LEU A 848 -18.00 21.92 -10.05
N THR A 849 -19.12 22.38 -10.60
CA THR A 849 -20.37 21.63 -10.71
C THR A 849 -20.40 20.81 -12.00
N VAL A 850 -21.34 19.87 -12.13
CA VAL A 850 -21.58 19.15 -13.39
C VAL A 850 -21.85 20.12 -14.53
N ASP A 851 -22.75 21.08 -14.33
CA ASP A 851 -23.07 22.10 -15.34
C ASP A 851 -21.85 22.93 -15.71
N ARG A 852 -20.98 23.24 -14.74
CA ARG A 852 -19.77 24.00 -15.01
C ARG A 852 -18.78 23.20 -15.84
N ILE A 853 -18.59 21.91 -15.56
CA ILE A 853 -17.74 21.03 -16.39
C ILE A 853 -18.26 20.97 -17.82
N ILE A 854 -19.58 20.80 -18.01
CA ILE A 854 -20.22 20.81 -19.32
C ILE A 854 -19.97 22.15 -20.05
N ASP A 855 -20.16 23.27 -19.36
CA ASP A 855 -19.94 24.61 -19.90
C ASP A 855 -18.49 24.85 -20.34
N ILE A 856 -17.49 24.39 -19.57
CA ILE A 856 -16.08 24.61 -19.91
C ILE A 856 -15.52 23.58 -20.91
N LEU A 857 -16.12 22.38 -21.03
CA LEU A 857 -15.80 21.42 -22.11
C LEU A 857 -16.16 22.00 -23.49
N GLN A 858 -17.22 22.80 -23.56
CA GLN A 858 -17.68 23.47 -24.78
C GLN A 858 -17.89 22.46 -25.92
N ASN A 859 -17.21 22.64 -27.05
CA ASN A 859 -17.37 21.82 -28.25
C ASN A 859 -16.96 20.35 -28.05
N ASP A 860 -16.21 20.04 -26.99
CA ASP A 860 -15.78 18.68 -26.67
C ASP A 860 -16.81 17.91 -25.81
N TYR A 861 -17.89 18.57 -25.36
CA TYR A 861 -18.99 17.87 -24.71
C TYR A 861 -19.88 17.18 -25.75
N ASN A 862 -19.89 15.86 -25.72
CA ASN A 862 -20.61 15.02 -26.68
C ASN A 862 -22.07 14.69 -26.29
N GLY A 863 -22.57 15.27 -25.18
CA GLY A 863 -23.91 14.96 -24.67
C GLY A 863 -23.97 13.79 -23.68
N GLY A 864 -22.84 13.13 -23.39
CA GLY A 864 -22.74 12.02 -22.45
C GLY A 864 -22.99 12.43 -20.99
N ARG A 865 -23.41 11.47 -20.15
CA ARG A 865 -23.64 11.72 -18.72
C ARG A 865 -22.33 12.09 -18.03
N VAL A 866 -22.37 13.10 -17.16
CA VAL A 866 -21.24 13.49 -16.31
C VAL A 866 -21.55 13.12 -14.86
N GLU A 867 -20.73 12.26 -14.28
CA GLU A 867 -20.82 11.90 -12.86
C GLU A 867 -19.81 12.71 -12.05
N ARG A 868 -20.16 13.06 -10.81
CA ARG A 868 -19.35 13.86 -9.89
C ARG A 868 -19.33 13.21 -8.52
N PHE A 869 -18.16 13.18 -7.89
CA PHE A 869 -18.00 12.79 -6.49
C PHE A 869 -16.87 13.57 -5.81
N GLU A 870 -17.00 13.74 -4.50
CA GLU A 870 -16.04 14.45 -3.67
C GLU A 870 -15.21 13.45 -2.86
N LEU A 871 -13.93 13.75 -2.70
CA LEU A 871 -13.02 13.00 -1.83
C LEU A 871 -12.48 13.96 -0.76
N PRO A 872 -13.27 14.26 0.30
CA PRO A 872 -12.91 15.26 1.31
C PRO A 872 -11.97 14.70 2.41
N ASN A 873 -11.84 13.38 2.52
CA ASN A 873 -11.28 12.71 3.70
C ASN A 873 -9.93 12.03 3.48
N ILE A 874 -9.21 12.37 2.41
CA ILE A 874 -7.88 11.80 2.19
C ILE A 874 -6.89 12.57 3.08
N GLN A 875 -6.99 12.34 4.38
CA GLN A 875 -6.26 13.03 5.43
C GLN A 875 -4.75 12.83 5.27
N GLY A 876 -4.03 13.95 5.13
CA GLY A 876 -2.57 13.97 5.19
C GLY A 876 -2.08 15.26 5.84
N LYS A 877 -1.62 15.19 7.09
CA LYS A 877 -0.79 16.28 7.62
C LYS A 877 0.57 16.15 6.93
N LEU A 878 0.90 17.08 6.03
CA LEU A 878 2.19 17.13 5.34
C LEU A 878 3.17 18.03 6.11
N PRO A 879 4.10 17.50 6.92
CA PRO A 879 5.29 18.23 7.32
C PRO A 879 6.29 18.22 6.17
N PHE A 880 6.43 19.36 5.48
CA PHE A 880 7.42 19.55 4.42
C PHE A 880 8.83 19.69 5.04
N TYR A 881 9.77 18.81 4.69
CA TYR A 881 11.19 18.98 5.06
C TYR A 881 11.94 19.81 4.00
N PRO A 882 12.66 20.88 4.41
CA PRO A 882 13.17 21.90 3.50
C PRO A 882 14.60 21.59 3.04
N ARG A 883 14.83 21.55 1.71
CA ARG A 883 16.09 22.01 1.13
C ARG A 883 15.82 22.83 -0.13
N LEU A 884 16.15 24.12 0.00
CA LEU A 884 16.12 25.22 -0.97
C LEU A 884 14.75 25.85 -1.31
N TYR A 885 14.64 27.12 -0.89
CA TYR A 885 13.67 28.18 -1.20
C TYR A 885 12.30 28.21 -0.47
N MET A 886 12.31 28.98 0.63
CA MET A 886 11.33 29.99 1.09
C MET A 886 9.80 29.73 1.03
N TYR A 887 9.21 29.78 2.23
CA TYR A 887 7.81 30.02 2.65
C TYR A 887 6.82 28.83 2.86
N ARG A 888 6.71 28.48 4.15
CA ARG A 888 5.53 28.05 4.95
C ARG A 888 4.93 26.63 4.81
N PRO A 889 4.42 26.06 5.94
CA PRO A 889 3.91 24.69 6.03
C PRO A 889 2.55 24.56 5.34
N ILE A 890 2.40 23.55 4.49
CA ILE A 890 1.11 23.14 3.92
C ILE A 890 0.59 21.97 4.76
N THR A 891 -0.29 22.24 5.72
CA THR A 891 -1.18 21.22 6.27
C THR A 891 -2.33 21.04 5.29
N SER A 892 -2.24 20.11 4.34
CA SER A 892 -3.36 19.85 3.42
C SER A 892 -3.78 18.39 3.48
N GLU A 893 -4.92 18.16 4.11
CA GLU A 893 -5.86 17.11 3.73
C GLU A 893 -5.98 17.11 2.20
N PHE A 894 -5.96 15.94 1.57
CA PHE A 894 -6.18 15.85 0.14
C PHE A 894 -7.67 15.99 -0.11
N LEU A 895 -7.96 17.08 -0.80
CA LEU A 895 -9.29 17.55 -1.04
C LEU A 895 -9.49 17.62 -2.54
N ALA A 896 -10.15 16.60 -3.08
CA ALA A 896 -10.34 16.44 -4.51
C ALA A 896 -11.82 16.47 -4.91
N VAL A 897 -12.05 16.94 -6.13
CA VAL A 897 -13.33 16.85 -6.83
C VAL A 897 -13.08 16.03 -8.08
N HIS A 898 -13.79 14.94 -8.25
CA HIS A 898 -13.59 14.02 -9.36
C HIS A 898 -14.84 13.96 -10.25
N PHE A 899 -14.61 13.81 -11.55
CA PHE A 899 -15.61 13.64 -12.58
C PHE A 899 -15.36 12.38 -13.42
N LEU A 900 -16.44 11.72 -13.82
CA LEU A 900 -16.41 10.66 -14.83
C LEU A 900 -17.26 11.11 -16.01
N LEU A 901 -16.63 11.36 -17.14
CA LEU A 901 -17.27 11.74 -18.40
C LEU A 901 -17.63 10.46 -19.15
N LYS A 902 -18.92 10.12 -19.20
CA LYS A 902 -19.38 8.91 -19.88
C LYS A 902 -19.23 9.03 -21.39
N ASP A 903 -18.64 8.00 -22.00
CA ASP A 903 -18.42 7.87 -23.45
C ASP A 903 -17.66 9.03 -24.11
N HIS A 904 -16.80 9.74 -23.36
CA HIS A 904 -16.07 10.92 -23.86
C HIS A 904 -15.09 10.59 -25.00
N LEU A 905 -14.53 9.37 -25.03
CA LEU A 905 -13.44 8.99 -25.92
C LEU A 905 -13.90 8.34 -27.24
N ASP A 906 -15.16 8.54 -27.64
CA ASP A 906 -15.71 8.08 -28.92
C ASP A 906 -15.50 6.57 -29.14
N ARG A 907 -16.29 5.73 -28.44
CA ARG A 907 -16.20 4.26 -28.47
C ARG A 907 -14.84 3.68 -27.99
N GLY A 908 -13.93 4.51 -27.50
CA GLY A 908 -12.69 4.11 -26.83
C GLY A 908 -11.49 3.99 -27.77
N VAL A 909 -10.34 3.65 -27.18
CA VAL A 909 -9.00 3.71 -27.81
C VAL A 909 -8.87 3.01 -29.17
N ALA A 910 -9.63 1.94 -29.41
CA ALA A 910 -9.55 1.16 -30.65
C ALA A 910 -10.36 1.74 -31.82
N ALA A 911 -11.32 2.64 -31.56
CA ALA A 911 -12.27 3.15 -32.54
C ALA A 911 -12.41 4.68 -32.56
N SER A 912 -11.71 5.40 -31.67
CA SER A 912 -11.83 6.84 -31.50
C SER A 912 -11.45 7.62 -32.76
N SER A 913 -12.27 8.62 -33.11
CA SER A 913 -11.97 9.57 -34.18
C SER A 913 -11.19 10.80 -33.73
N THR A 914 -10.94 10.96 -32.42
CA THR A 914 -10.22 12.12 -31.85
C THR A 914 -8.73 11.84 -31.68
N TYR A 915 -7.91 12.87 -31.36
CA TYR A 915 -6.49 12.68 -31.05
C TYR A 915 -6.25 12.10 -29.66
N ASP A 916 -7.07 12.49 -28.67
CA ASP A 916 -6.91 12.03 -27.30
C ASP A 916 -7.63 10.70 -27.11
N VAL A 917 -6.99 9.62 -27.55
CA VAL A 917 -7.54 8.27 -27.48
C VAL A 917 -7.43 7.64 -26.08
N LEU A 918 -6.71 8.28 -25.15
CA LEU A 918 -6.46 7.81 -23.78
C LEU A 918 -7.06 8.72 -22.70
N GLY A 919 -7.77 9.78 -23.09
CA GLY A 919 -8.31 10.78 -22.17
C GLY A 919 -7.26 11.51 -21.33
N LYS A 920 -5.99 11.52 -21.76
CA LYS A 920 -4.87 12.09 -20.98
C LYS A 920 -4.74 13.61 -21.16
N ASN A 921 -5.26 14.17 -22.24
CA ASN A 921 -5.20 15.60 -22.51
C ASN A 921 -6.32 16.38 -21.80
N VAL A 922 -7.43 15.72 -21.46
CA VAL A 922 -8.65 16.37 -20.94
C VAL A 922 -8.36 17.19 -19.67
N ALA A 923 -7.55 16.66 -18.75
CA ALA A 923 -7.15 17.40 -17.55
C ALA A 923 -6.40 18.70 -17.87
N GLU A 924 -5.41 18.66 -18.77
CA GLU A 924 -4.65 19.85 -19.18
C GLU A 924 -5.52 20.86 -19.94
N TYR A 925 -6.40 20.37 -20.81
CA TYR A 925 -7.37 21.19 -21.51
C TYR A 925 -8.28 21.96 -20.54
N LEU A 926 -8.86 21.26 -19.55
CA LEU A 926 -9.71 21.88 -18.54
C LEU A 926 -8.92 22.83 -17.63
N ARG A 927 -7.65 22.51 -17.31
CA ARG A 927 -6.75 23.43 -16.60
C ARG A 927 -6.45 24.71 -17.39
N ALA A 928 -6.44 24.66 -18.72
CA ALA A 928 -6.24 25.85 -19.56
C ALA A 928 -7.48 26.78 -19.61
N LYS A 929 -8.67 26.29 -19.22
CA LYS A 929 -9.90 27.09 -19.24
C LYS A 929 -9.84 28.22 -18.23
N HIS A 930 -10.26 29.41 -18.69
CA HIS A 930 -10.30 30.58 -17.82
C HIS A 930 -11.55 30.53 -16.94
N VAL A 931 -11.35 30.65 -15.63
CA VAL A 931 -12.41 30.64 -14.61
C VAL A 931 -12.21 31.82 -13.66
N PRO A 932 -13.23 32.25 -12.91
CA PRO A 932 -13.07 33.26 -11.89
C PRO A 932 -12.26 32.71 -10.70
N ILE A 933 -10.98 33.09 -10.61
CA ILE A 933 -10.08 32.71 -9.51
C ILE A 933 -9.97 33.88 -8.52
N PRO A 934 -10.28 33.68 -7.23
CA PRO A 934 -10.04 34.68 -6.18
C PRO A 934 -8.59 35.17 -6.18
N ARG A 935 -8.39 36.50 -6.16
CA ARG A 935 -7.04 37.11 -6.18
C ARG A 935 -6.15 36.57 -5.07
N LYS A 936 -6.72 36.38 -3.88
CA LYS A 936 -6.02 35.83 -2.70
C LYS A 936 -5.36 34.47 -2.95
N PHE A 937 -5.85 33.66 -3.89
CA PHE A 937 -5.23 32.38 -4.25
C PHE A 937 -4.09 32.57 -5.23
N LEU A 938 -4.24 33.46 -6.22
CA LEU A 938 -3.18 33.82 -7.16
C LEU A 938 -2.01 34.53 -6.49
N ASP A 939 -2.27 35.33 -5.45
CA ASP A 939 -1.25 36.01 -4.65
C ASP A 939 -0.33 35.04 -3.91
N ARG A 940 -0.72 33.76 -3.75
CA ARG A 940 0.12 32.67 -3.21
C ARG A 940 1.08 32.06 -4.24
N GLY A 941 1.01 32.51 -5.50
CA GLY A 941 1.82 31.98 -6.60
C GLY A 941 1.07 30.93 -7.42
N ARG A 942 1.57 30.75 -8.65
CA ARG A 942 1.04 29.82 -9.66
C ARG A 942 1.82 28.51 -9.63
N ILE A 943 1.15 27.39 -9.89
CA ILE A 943 1.77 26.07 -10.06
C ILE A 943 2.32 25.86 -11.49
#